data_AF-A0A095WPH0-F1
#
_entry.id   AF-A0A095WPH0-F1
#
_cell.length_a   1.000
_cell.length_b   1.000
_cell.length_c   1.000
_cell.angle_alpha   90.00
_cell.angle_beta   90.00
_cell.angle_gamma   90.00
#
_symmetry.space_group_name_H-M   'P 1'
#
loop_
_entity.id
_entity.type
_entity.pdbx_description
1 polymer ?
#
loop_
_entity_poly.entity_id
_entity_poly.type
_entity_poly.pdbx_seq_one_letter_code
_entity_poly.pdbx_strand_id
1 'polypeptide(L)'
;MSAWIFLPPPAQADSLSSSPEEPRLASALQVTSCDNAGNDRNSIELCTPGDNGAKSPLRDGALRLQTTPAERDGEFGLAEGYEIGVELNPSLFTQGTRYLIELTTHSEDAAEEQGTPTALSIESSGQRRFGTPVEENVNGAHEFYRGFSLEAEEEDLVSGHVQLRFADLGIRSLRLRILEALEAGDPSLISEAKFTASIEAPASVTEPSAQATVPSPPKTAQEKDSAQSGASAVLPNSREARESAAASAIRREAQPNVEANSAERRLTLDHGHIDLFYMTLDAQGHPVLKVMEDVTGSGVQHEAEELRLVVPSSALKHSLPQDIVAGGSGYFLPQTQDPTLPWPGWDVLSLAPAGFERVEFDVSYTNSNGGRISLWTEDFVAGRSSRLRTGGYELDPNGSTIVQDYLSHTHANWAFSQAGSYELSVQARAYRNDGSFETTRSAHYLIEVGGAQGVVSPKDSKTESGGVLPPAVDTGRTNGDESLTRDAPQRLGAERCIPTRITREANEDEISRIRSDNETPNQAITTLNVHVGSEGGITDGHFDLGPAIENGQLVARIKDDRAVPAVWKDPASMTFALGEKAKIKAPEALSYAASVGQDVWMIPATQIRGVPWLGMNSQREEIVTETSGQVRFSLLDVQGPGNVAVFESGSLGAGIGTHVFDGAGTSYTLPANTHAHQNWVFTEPGSYQLTIAMNVTPRGKDLRGSGSGATGSLIAAGGTGEHGRPLVYAIVGRTASGQPCSLASTGAGTAELAPMILAALLIGFGCIATSTHMRVRR
;
A
#
# COMPACT_ATOMS: atom_id res chain seq x y z
N MET A 1 -66.69 0.62 -45.64
CA MET A 1 -65.28 0.16 -45.58
C MET A 1 -64.48 1.24 -44.86
N SER A 2 -63.50 0.86 -44.04
CA SER A 2 -62.44 1.70 -43.42
C SER A 2 -62.88 2.94 -42.62
N ALA A 3 -62.42 3.05 -41.37
CA ALA A 3 -62.74 4.18 -40.47
C ALA A 3 -61.45 4.78 -39.85
N TRP A 4 -61.38 6.13 -39.78
CA TRP A 4 -60.27 6.91 -39.16
C TRP A 4 -60.69 8.37 -38.87
N ILE A 5 -60.69 8.80 -37.59
CA ILE A 5 -60.65 10.20 -37.07
C ILE A 5 -60.08 10.07 -35.61
N PHE A 6 -58.84 10.45 -35.26
CA PHE A 6 -58.29 11.78 -34.86
C PHE A 6 -58.91 12.39 -33.58
N LEU A 7 -58.26 13.13 -32.63
CA LEU A 7 -56.88 13.57 -32.24
C LEU A 7 -57.03 14.26 -30.81
N PRO A 8 -56.06 14.90 -30.07
CA PRO A 8 -54.66 15.28 -30.34
C PRO A 8 -53.67 14.83 -29.17
N PRO A 9 -52.82 15.62 -28.41
CA PRO A 9 -51.67 15.09 -27.61
C PRO A 9 -51.63 15.57 -26.11
N PRO A 10 -50.49 15.70 -25.38
CA PRO A 10 -49.51 14.68 -24.93
C PRO A 10 -49.23 14.65 -23.40
N ALA A 11 -48.91 13.48 -22.81
CA ALA A 11 -48.21 13.35 -21.51
C ALA A 11 -47.54 11.96 -21.25
N GLN A 12 -46.40 12.01 -20.54
CA GLN A 12 -45.46 11.03 -19.92
C GLN A 12 -45.74 9.51 -19.68
N ALA A 13 -44.61 8.76 -19.65
CA ALA A 13 -44.19 7.66 -18.74
C ALA A 13 -44.41 6.14 -19.07
N ASP A 14 -43.32 5.52 -19.58
CA ASP A 14 -42.55 4.37 -19.05
C ASP A 14 -43.04 2.88 -18.99
N SER A 15 -42.04 1.98 -19.08
CA SER A 15 -42.03 0.51 -18.89
C SER A 15 -42.66 -0.35 -20.01
N LEU A 16 -42.19 -1.56 -20.37
CA LEU A 16 -41.01 -2.36 -19.94
C LEU A 16 -40.71 -3.44 -21.02
N SER A 17 -39.45 -3.68 -21.39
CA SER A 17 -38.94 -5.01 -21.84
C SER A 17 -37.42 -4.98 -22.02
N SER A 18 -36.70 -5.80 -21.26
CA SER A 18 -35.24 -5.94 -21.34
C SER A 18 -34.84 -7.35 -20.91
N SER A 19 -34.21 -8.11 -21.82
CA SER A 19 -33.51 -9.35 -21.48
C SER A 19 -32.01 -9.06 -21.46
N PRO A 20 -31.28 -9.37 -20.37
CA PRO A 20 -29.82 -9.26 -20.37
C PRO A 20 -29.21 -10.40 -21.18
N GLU A 21 -28.24 -10.10 -22.03
CA GLU A 21 -27.27 -11.11 -22.49
C GLU A 21 -26.24 -11.35 -21.38
N GLU A 22 -25.81 -12.61 -21.22
CA GLU A 22 -24.72 -12.98 -20.32
C GLU A 22 -23.37 -12.39 -20.77
N PRO A 23 -22.42 -12.13 -19.85
CA PRO A 23 -21.12 -11.54 -20.16
C PRO A 23 -20.22 -12.49 -20.97
N ARG A 24 -20.38 -12.48 -22.29
CA ARG A 24 -19.59 -13.28 -23.24
C ARG A 24 -18.18 -12.70 -23.42
N LEU A 25 -17.20 -13.28 -22.73
CA LEU A 25 -15.77 -12.93 -22.72
C LEU A 25 -15.01 -13.06 -24.06
N ALA A 26 -15.71 -13.23 -25.19
CA ALA A 26 -15.13 -13.32 -26.54
C ALA A 26 -14.35 -12.06 -26.97
N SER A 27 -14.48 -10.94 -26.25
CA SER A 27 -13.75 -9.68 -26.48
C SER A 27 -12.32 -9.67 -25.92
N ALA A 28 -11.95 -10.61 -25.04
CA ALA A 28 -10.71 -10.59 -24.26
C ALA A 28 -9.61 -11.55 -24.78
N LEU A 29 -9.83 -12.15 -25.95
CA LEU A 29 -8.99 -13.17 -26.56
C LEU A 29 -8.50 -12.69 -27.93
N GLN A 30 -7.17 -12.67 -28.12
CA GLN A 30 -6.54 -12.34 -29.40
C GLN A 30 -5.83 -13.57 -29.96
N VAL A 31 -6.08 -13.86 -31.24
CA VAL A 31 -5.39 -14.93 -31.97
C VAL A 31 -4.00 -14.45 -32.36
N THR A 32 -2.96 -15.19 -31.95
CA THR A 32 -1.56 -14.86 -32.27
C THR A 32 -1.03 -15.66 -33.47
N SER A 33 -1.38 -16.94 -33.59
CA SER A 33 -1.20 -17.74 -34.81
C SER A 33 -2.30 -18.78 -34.95
N CYS A 34 -2.61 -19.18 -36.19
CA CYS A 34 -3.37 -20.41 -36.45
C CYS A 34 -2.88 -21.00 -37.77
N ASP A 35 -2.42 -22.24 -37.72
CA ASP A 35 -1.65 -22.86 -38.78
C ASP A 35 -2.24 -24.24 -39.10
N ASN A 36 -2.88 -24.36 -40.26
CA ASN A 36 -3.46 -25.60 -40.76
C ASN A 36 -2.34 -26.48 -41.32
N ALA A 37 -2.15 -27.67 -40.75
CA ALA A 37 -0.93 -28.46 -40.88
C ALA A 37 -0.96 -29.59 -41.94
N GLY A 38 -1.97 -29.65 -42.82
CA GLY A 38 -1.82 -30.46 -44.05
C GLY A 38 -3.04 -30.69 -44.95
N ASN A 39 -2.74 -30.76 -46.25
CA ASN A 39 -3.40 -31.48 -47.37
C ASN A 39 -4.93 -31.40 -47.56
N ASP A 40 -5.31 -31.23 -48.84
CA ASP A 40 -6.65 -30.95 -49.42
C ASP A 40 -7.81 -31.95 -49.15
N ARG A 41 -7.86 -32.64 -48.00
CA ARG A 41 -8.96 -33.55 -47.62
C ARG A 41 -9.55 -33.30 -46.24
N ASN A 42 -8.72 -33.09 -45.21
CA ASN A 42 -9.15 -32.96 -43.81
C ASN A 42 -8.60 -31.69 -43.13
N SER A 43 -8.61 -30.55 -43.80
CA SER A 43 -8.15 -29.28 -43.23
C SER A 43 -9.16 -28.72 -42.22
N ILE A 44 -9.03 -29.11 -40.96
CA ILE A 44 -9.81 -28.53 -39.84
C ILE A 44 -9.34 -27.10 -39.58
N GLU A 45 -10.17 -26.11 -39.89
CA GLU A 45 -9.87 -24.71 -39.58
C GLU A 45 -10.34 -24.36 -38.17
N LEU A 46 -9.44 -23.78 -37.35
CA LEU A 46 -9.77 -23.30 -36.00
C LEU A 46 -10.08 -21.79 -35.95
N CYS A 47 -9.72 -21.04 -37.01
CA CYS A 47 -9.75 -19.58 -37.04
C CYS A 47 -10.10 -19.05 -38.43
N THR A 48 -10.94 -18.03 -38.52
CA THR A 48 -11.27 -17.35 -39.79
C THR A 48 -10.46 -16.07 -40.00
N PRO A 49 -10.15 -15.68 -41.25
CA PRO A 49 -9.68 -14.33 -41.56
C PRO A 49 -10.82 -13.31 -41.35
N GLY A 50 -10.55 -12.24 -40.61
CA GLY A 50 -11.45 -11.08 -40.48
C GLY A 50 -11.13 -9.98 -41.51
N ASP A 51 -12.07 -9.05 -41.70
CA ASP A 51 -12.04 -8.01 -42.75
C ASP A 51 -10.77 -7.13 -42.77
N ASN A 52 -10.12 -6.96 -41.61
CA ASN A 52 -8.90 -6.17 -41.45
C ASN A 52 -7.60 -6.99 -41.56
N GLY A 53 -7.66 -8.27 -41.95
CA GLY A 53 -6.52 -9.19 -42.03
C GLY A 53 -6.09 -9.83 -40.69
N ALA A 54 -6.67 -9.40 -39.56
CA ALA A 54 -6.56 -10.10 -38.29
C ALA A 54 -7.31 -11.46 -38.36
N LYS A 55 -6.75 -12.51 -37.76
CA LYS A 55 -7.46 -13.79 -37.58
C LYS A 55 -8.38 -13.71 -36.35
N SER A 56 -9.52 -14.35 -36.42
CA SER A 56 -10.52 -14.45 -35.34
C SER A 56 -10.79 -15.92 -35.00
N PRO A 57 -11.12 -16.27 -33.74
CA PRO A 57 -11.62 -17.61 -33.43
C PRO A 57 -12.95 -17.83 -34.14
N LEU A 58 -13.15 -19.02 -34.70
CA LEU A 58 -14.27 -19.30 -35.60
C LEU A 58 -15.63 -19.13 -34.91
N ARG A 59 -16.54 -18.35 -35.50
CA ARG A 59 -17.93 -18.23 -35.02
C ARG A 59 -18.91 -18.92 -35.96
N ASP A 60 -19.86 -19.60 -35.34
CA ASP A 60 -20.86 -20.48 -35.97
C ASP A 60 -20.25 -21.58 -36.86
N GLY A 61 -19.01 -21.96 -36.50
CA GLY A 61 -18.27 -23.13 -36.95
C GLY A 61 -17.63 -24.03 -35.88
N ALA A 62 -17.55 -23.76 -34.56
CA ALA A 62 -17.59 -22.50 -33.82
C ALA A 62 -16.63 -22.62 -32.62
N LEU A 63 -15.35 -22.22 -32.75
CA LEU A 63 -14.44 -22.13 -31.61
C LEU A 63 -14.91 -21.03 -30.64
N ARG A 64 -15.77 -21.41 -29.71
CA ARG A 64 -16.22 -20.57 -28.60
C ARG A 64 -15.44 -20.96 -27.35
N LEU A 65 -14.90 -19.96 -26.66
CA LEU A 65 -14.26 -20.08 -25.35
C LEU A 65 -15.17 -19.38 -24.33
N GLN A 66 -15.80 -20.14 -23.43
CA GLN A 66 -16.68 -19.60 -22.39
C GLN A 66 -16.17 -20.02 -21.00
N THR A 67 -15.81 -19.04 -20.19
CA THR A 67 -15.37 -19.19 -18.80
C THR A 67 -16.58 -19.17 -17.86
N THR A 68 -16.93 -20.31 -17.29
CA THR A 68 -17.93 -20.42 -16.21
C THR A 68 -17.25 -20.72 -14.88
N PRO A 69 -17.59 -20.02 -13.78
CA PRO A 69 -17.20 -20.47 -12.44
C PRO A 69 -17.68 -21.91 -12.22
N ALA A 70 -16.82 -22.77 -11.67
CA ALA A 70 -17.05 -24.20 -11.55
C ALA A 70 -16.95 -24.67 -10.10
N GLU A 71 -18.07 -25.17 -9.55
CA GLU A 71 -18.16 -25.71 -8.19
C GLU A 71 -17.32 -27.00 -8.04
N ARG A 72 -16.72 -27.20 -6.86
CA ARG A 72 -15.79 -28.31 -6.55
C ARG A 72 -16.38 -29.67 -6.91
N ASP A 73 -15.71 -30.39 -7.81
CA ASP A 73 -16.07 -31.77 -8.12
C ASP A 73 -15.30 -32.72 -7.19
N GLY A 74 -15.96 -33.11 -6.10
CA GLY A 74 -15.38 -34.02 -5.11
C GLY A 74 -15.28 -35.47 -5.58
N GLU A 75 -15.93 -35.86 -6.68
CA GLU A 75 -15.87 -37.22 -7.22
C GLU A 75 -14.65 -37.40 -8.14
N PHE A 76 -14.35 -36.38 -8.97
CA PHE A 76 -13.18 -36.36 -9.85
C PHE A 76 -11.98 -35.59 -9.27
N GLY A 77 -12.08 -35.07 -8.04
CA GLY A 77 -10.99 -34.42 -7.32
C GLY A 77 -10.66 -33.00 -7.77
N LEU A 78 -11.58 -32.34 -8.48
CA LEU A 78 -11.36 -31.04 -9.11
C LEU A 78 -11.70 -29.91 -8.13
N ALA A 79 -10.72 -29.02 -7.86
CA ALA A 79 -10.93 -27.84 -7.04
C ALA A 79 -11.98 -26.88 -7.63
N GLU A 80 -12.56 -26.02 -6.79
CA GLU A 80 -13.24 -24.80 -7.26
C GLU A 80 -12.32 -24.01 -8.20
N GLY A 81 -12.92 -23.27 -9.14
CA GLY A 81 -12.20 -22.45 -10.09
C GLY A 81 -13.06 -22.08 -11.28
N TYR A 82 -12.50 -22.20 -12.49
CA TYR A 82 -13.18 -21.83 -13.73
C TYR A 82 -13.07 -22.93 -14.78
N GLU A 83 -14.20 -23.27 -15.39
CA GLU A 83 -14.27 -24.13 -16.57
C GLU A 83 -14.27 -23.29 -17.84
N ILE A 84 -13.42 -23.66 -18.81
CA ILE A 84 -13.42 -23.12 -20.17
C ILE A 84 -14.04 -24.17 -21.08
N GLY A 85 -15.29 -23.93 -21.48
CA GLY A 85 -15.93 -24.67 -22.56
C GLY A 85 -15.32 -24.30 -23.91
N VAL A 86 -14.91 -25.31 -24.66
CA VAL A 86 -14.45 -25.28 -26.05
C VAL A 86 -15.51 -26.00 -26.90
N GLU A 87 -16.23 -25.25 -27.72
CA GLU A 87 -17.18 -25.82 -28.68
C GLU A 87 -16.44 -26.14 -30.00
N LEU A 88 -16.68 -27.35 -30.53
CA LEU A 88 -16.13 -27.83 -31.79
C LEU A 88 -17.28 -28.43 -32.60
N ASN A 89 -17.41 -28.07 -33.88
CA ASN A 89 -18.50 -28.60 -34.70
C ASN A 89 -18.16 -30.04 -35.16
N PRO A 90 -19.01 -31.05 -34.90
CA PRO A 90 -18.78 -32.43 -35.34
C PRO A 90 -18.54 -32.56 -36.85
N SER A 91 -19.11 -31.67 -37.68
CA SER A 91 -18.91 -31.71 -39.15
C SER A 91 -17.50 -31.32 -39.62
N LEU A 92 -16.57 -31.04 -38.70
CA LEU A 92 -15.13 -30.89 -38.98
C LEU A 92 -14.38 -32.23 -38.93
N PHE A 93 -14.98 -33.26 -38.34
CA PHE A 93 -14.36 -34.56 -38.07
C PHE A 93 -14.88 -35.64 -39.02
N THR A 94 -14.11 -36.70 -39.23
CA THR A 94 -14.43 -37.80 -40.14
C THR A 94 -14.88 -39.04 -39.37
N GLN A 95 -16.02 -39.62 -39.74
CA GLN A 95 -16.58 -40.78 -39.04
C GLN A 95 -15.60 -41.97 -39.02
N GLY A 96 -15.39 -42.52 -37.83
CA GLY A 96 -14.44 -43.63 -37.61
C GLY A 96 -12.96 -43.21 -37.60
N THR A 97 -12.65 -41.92 -37.68
CA THR A 97 -11.30 -41.38 -37.46
C THR A 97 -11.15 -40.94 -36.01
N ARG A 98 -9.97 -41.21 -35.43
CA ARG A 98 -9.60 -40.80 -34.07
C ARG A 98 -8.79 -39.52 -34.08
N TYR A 99 -9.08 -38.66 -33.13
CA TYR A 99 -8.43 -37.37 -32.96
C TYR A 99 -7.90 -37.22 -31.54
N LEU A 100 -6.69 -36.68 -31.43
CA LEU A 100 -6.16 -36.16 -30.17
C LEU A 100 -6.39 -34.65 -30.15
N ILE A 101 -7.11 -34.19 -29.13
CA ILE A 101 -7.37 -32.78 -28.86
C ILE A 101 -6.48 -32.38 -27.69
N GLU A 102 -5.52 -31.50 -27.93
CA GLU A 102 -4.59 -31.02 -26.90
C GLU A 102 -4.86 -29.55 -26.63
N LEU A 103 -5.00 -29.19 -25.35
CA LEU A 103 -5.00 -27.80 -24.94
C LEU A 103 -3.96 -27.58 -23.85
N THR A 104 -3.07 -26.62 -24.12
CA THR A 104 -1.88 -26.34 -23.32
C THR A 104 -1.71 -24.85 -23.09
N THR A 105 -1.23 -24.46 -21.92
CA THR A 105 -0.74 -23.10 -21.64
C THR A 105 0.77 -23.06 -21.82
N HIS A 106 1.30 -21.91 -22.23
CA HIS A 106 2.74 -21.68 -22.35
C HIS A 106 3.27 -20.95 -21.12
N SER A 107 4.41 -21.39 -20.62
CA SER A 107 5.21 -20.72 -19.59
C SER A 107 6.68 -20.65 -20.02
N GLU A 108 7.35 -19.60 -19.55
CA GLU A 108 8.79 -19.35 -19.76
C GLU A 108 9.65 -19.88 -18.60
N ASP A 109 9.06 -20.56 -17.60
CA ASP A 109 9.82 -21.17 -16.49
C ASP A 109 9.23 -22.48 -15.95
N ALA A 110 10.11 -23.44 -15.64
CA ALA A 110 9.72 -24.80 -15.25
C ALA A 110 8.94 -24.90 -13.91
N ALA A 111 8.92 -23.82 -13.12
CA ALA A 111 8.32 -23.75 -11.79
C ALA A 111 6.99 -22.98 -11.72
N GLU A 112 6.49 -22.46 -12.85
CA GLU A 112 5.20 -21.74 -12.88
C GLU A 112 4.03 -22.73 -12.92
N GLU A 113 3.26 -22.83 -11.83
CA GLU A 113 2.04 -23.66 -11.76
C GLU A 113 0.75 -22.85 -11.98
N GLN A 114 0.75 -21.55 -11.64
CA GLN A 114 -0.44 -20.69 -11.75
C GLN A 114 -0.93 -20.55 -13.20
N GLY A 115 -2.23 -20.75 -13.41
CA GLY A 115 -2.86 -20.70 -14.73
C GLY A 115 -2.70 -21.97 -15.58
N THR A 116 -1.97 -22.99 -15.13
CA THR A 116 -1.92 -24.31 -15.79
C THR A 116 -3.32 -24.96 -15.73
N PRO A 117 -3.78 -25.65 -16.79
CA PRO A 117 -5.00 -26.46 -16.69
C PRO A 117 -4.87 -27.50 -15.58
N THR A 118 -5.93 -27.72 -14.80
CA THR A 118 -6.00 -28.79 -13.79
C THR A 118 -6.77 -30.01 -14.28
N ALA A 119 -7.61 -29.86 -15.31
CA ALA A 119 -8.17 -30.96 -16.08
C ALA A 119 -8.58 -30.53 -17.51
N LEU A 120 -8.62 -31.51 -18.40
CA LEU A 120 -9.34 -31.49 -19.69
C LEU A 120 -10.34 -32.64 -19.68
N SER A 121 -11.53 -32.41 -20.23
CA SER A 121 -12.59 -33.40 -20.30
C SER A 121 -13.50 -33.24 -21.50
N ILE A 122 -14.25 -34.29 -21.81
CA ILE A 122 -15.42 -34.25 -22.68
C ILE A 122 -16.55 -35.04 -22.00
N GLU A 123 -17.78 -34.56 -22.12
CA GLU A 123 -18.95 -35.30 -21.68
C GLU A 123 -19.69 -35.86 -22.90
N SER A 124 -19.69 -37.18 -23.03
CA SER A 124 -20.21 -37.92 -24.18
C SER A 124 -21.17 -39.00 -23.69
N SER A 125 -22.38 -39.06 -24.24
CA SER A 125 -23.42 -40.04 -23.85
C SER A 125 -23.71 -40.11 -22.33
N GLY A 126 -23.53 -39.00 -21.60
CA GLY A 126 -23.68 -38.96 -20.14
C GLY A 126 -22.53 -39.60 -19.35
N GLN A 127 -21.35 -39.71 -19.96
CA GLN A 127 -20.11 -40.12 -19.32
C GLN A 127 -19.03 -39.05 -19.56
N ARG A 128 -18.44 -38.55 -18.47
CA ARG A 128 -17.33 -37.59 -18.53
C ARG A 128 -16.00 -38.35 -18.61
N ARG A 129 -15.24 -38.14 -19.67
CA ARG A 129 -13.88 -38.69 -19.85
C ARG A 129 -12.86 -37.56 -19.68
N PHE A 130 -11.75 -37.86 -19.02
CA PHE A 130 -10.66 -36.90 -18.75
C PHE A 130 -9.44 -37.19 -19.62
N GLY A 131 -8.74 -36.13 -20.03
CA GLY A 131 -7.50 -36.23 -20.78
C GLY A 131 -6.31 -36.69 -19.93
N THR A 132 -5.23 -37.11 -20.58
CA THR A 132 -3.95 -37.39 -19.91
C THR A 132 -3.06 -36.14 -19.87
N PRO A 133 -2.29 -35.89 -18.78
CA PRO A 133 -1.37 -34.77 -18.73
C PRO A 133 -0.33 -34.83 -19.86
N VAL A 134 0.01 -33.68 -20.43
CA VAL A 134 1.06 -33.52 -21.45
C VAL A 134 1.97 -32.34 -21.10
N GLU A 135 3.28 -32.54 -21.24
CA GLU A 135 4.30 -31.50 -21.16
C GLU A 135 5.19 -31.59 -22.41
N GLU A 136 5.37 -30.47 -23.11
CA GLU A 136 6.26 -30.33 -24.27
C GLU A 136 7.25 -29.19 -23.97
N ASN A 137 8.53 -29.52 -23.80
CA ASN A 137 9.59 -28.51 -23.80
C ASN A 137 9.96 -28.17 -25.24
N VAL A 138 10.01 -26.88 -25.58
CA VAL A 138 10.34 -26.41 -26.91
C VAL A 138 11.77 -25.85 -26.93
N ASN A 139 12.54 -26.25 -27.95
CA ASN A 139 13.92 -25.81 -28.22
C ASN A 139 14.98 -26.04 -27.12
N GLY A 140 14.67 -26.69 -25.99
CA GLY A 140 15.65 -27.08 -24.97
C GLY A 140 16.10 -25.95 -24.04
N ALA A 141 15.38 -24.83 -24.00
CA ALA A 141 15.69 -23.69 -23.14
C ALA A 141 14.39 -23.00 -22.68
N HIS A 142 14.00 -23.25 -21.42
CA HIS A 142 13.00 -22.52 -20.63
C HIS A 142 11.54 -22.45 -21.13
N GLU A 143 11.25 -22.59 -22.43
CA GLU A 143 9.87 -22.66 -22.95
C GLU A 143 9.22 -24.02 -22.68
N PHE A 144 8.10 -24.03 -21.96
CA PHE A 144 7.27 -25.21 -21.69
C PHE A 144 5.82 -24.99 -22.09
N TYR A 145 5.21 -25.99 -22.73
CA TYR A 145 3.76 -26.09 -22.87
C TYR A 145 3.24 -27.19 -21.96
N ARG A 146 2.31 -26.85 -21.06
CA ARG A 146 1.71 -27.75 -20.07
C ARG A 146 0.20 -27.79 -20.21
N GLY A 147 -0.40 -28.97 -20.01
CA GLY A 147 -1.84 -29.13 -20.07
C GLY A 147 -2.22 -30.60 -20.24
N PHE A 148 -3.19 -30.87 -21.11
CA PHE A 148 -3.73 -32.21 -21.30
C PHE A 148 -4.01 -32.53 -22.77
N SER A 149 -4.00 -33.82 -23.09
CA SER A 149 -4.32 -34.43 -24.38
C SER A 149 -5.47 -35.41 -24.21
N LEU A 150 -6.48 -35.37 -25.09
CA LEU A 150 -7.72 -36.15 -24.98
C LEU A 150 -8.07 -36.84 -26.31
N GLU A 151 -8.31 -38.14 -26.26
CA GLU A 151 -8.72 -38.95 -27.42
C GLU A 151 -10.25 -38.93 -27.61
N ALA A 152 -10.69 -38.50 -28.79
CA ALA A 152 -12.09 -38.40 -29.19
C ALA A 152 -12.33 -38.94 -30.61
N GLU A 153 -13.51 -39.51 -30.84
CA GLU A 153 -14.03 -39.85 -32.17
C GLU A 153 -15.17 -38.86 -32.52
N GLU A 154 -15.61 -38.77 -33.79
CA GLU A 154 -16.69 -37.84 -34.20
C GLU A 154 -17.93 -37.96 -33.31
N GLU A 155 -18.27 -39.20 -32.91
CA GLU A 155 -19.48 -39.54 -32.15
C GLU A 155 -19.51 -38.92 -30.74
N ASP A 156 -18.34 -38.61 -30.15
CA ASP A 156 -18.27 -37.82 -28.90
C ASP A 156 -18.59 -36.34 -29.13
N LEU A 157 -18.12 -35.81 -30.26
CA LEU A 157 -18.21 -34.40 -30.64
C LEU A 157 -19.60 -34.04 -31.22
N VAL A 158 -20.44 -35.04 -31.50
CA VAL A 158 -21.86 -34.86 -31.87
C VAL A 158 -22.68 -34.25 -30.73
N SER A 159 -22.23 -34.34 -29.47
CA SER A 159 -22.94 -33.75 -28.32
C SER A 159 -22.07 -33.17 -27.20
N GLY A 160 -20.77 -33.49 -27.15
CA GLY A 160 -19.87 -33.01 -26.11
C GLY A 160 -19.22 -31.67 -26.44
N HIS A 161 -19.45 -30.67 -25.60
CA HIS A 161 -18.49 -29.57 -25.44
C HIS A 161 -17.19 -30.15 -24.85
N VAL A 162 -16.03 -29.76 -25.38
CA VAL A 162 -14.74 -30.09 -24.77
C VAL A 162 -14.52 -29.09 -23.63
N GLN A 163 -14.51 -29.54 -22.38
CA GLN A 163 -14.44 -28.67 -21.21
C GLN A 163 -13.09 -28.81 -20.53
N LEU A 164 -12.38 -27.70 -20.35
CA LEU A 164 -11.22 -27.63 -19.46
C LEU A 164 -11.57 -26.97 -18.15
N ARG A 165 -10.76 -27.27 -17.13
CA ARG A 165 -10.89 -26.68 -15.80
C ARG A 165 -9.55 -26.17 -15.32
N PHE A 166 -9.60 -25.02 -14.67
CA PHE A 166 -8.49 -24.29 -14.09
C PHE A 166 -8.85 -23.96 -12.65
N ALA A 167 -7.87 -23.98 -11.72
CA ALA A 167 -8.12 -23.61 -10.33
C ALA A 167 -8.32 -22.10 -10.15
N ASP A 168 -7.57 -21.29 -10.90
CA ASP A 168 -7.60 -19.83 -10.87
C ASP A 168 -7.45 -19.26 -12.28
N LEU A 169 -7.93 -18.03 -12.51
CA LEU A 169 -7.77 -17.32 -13.77
C LEU A 169 -6.56 -16.38 -13.76
N GLY A 170 -5.55 -16.75 -14.54
CA GLY A 170 -4.35 -15.94 -14.83
C GLY A 170 -3.73 -16.23 -16.19
N ILE A 171 -4.51 -16.82 -17.12
CA ILE A 171 -4.02 -17.40 -18.37
C ILE A 171 -3.59 -16.29 -19.34
N ARG A 172 -2.26 -16.11 -19.49
CA ARG A 172 -1.69 -15.14 -20.46
C ARG A 172 -1.72 -15.64 -21.89
N SER A 173 -1.55 -16.95 -22.09
CA SER A 173 -1.56 -17.58 -23.42
C SER A 173 -1.99 -19.04 -23.39
N LEU A 174 -2.52 -19.51 -24.53
CA LEU A 174 -3.19 -20.79 -24.70
C LEU A 174 -2.92 -21.33 -26.11
N ARG A 175 -2.73 -22.65 -26.26
CA ARG A 175 -2.49 -23.32 -27.54
C ARG A 175 -3.34 -24.59 -27.65
N LEU A 176 -4.22 -24.60 -28.65
CA LEU A 176 -5.05 -25.73 -29.08
C LEU A 176 -4.37 -26.45 -30.23
N ARG A 177 -4.30 -27.78 -30.17
CA ARG A 177 -3.93 -28.67 -31.28
C ARG A 177 -5.03 -29.70 -31.53
N ILE A 178 -5.24 -30.04 -32.79
CA ILE A 178 -5.98 -31.23 -33.21
C ILE A 178 -5.03 -32.08 -34.06
N LEU A 179 -4.84 -33.35 -33.67
CA LEU A 179 -3.98 -34.31 -34.35
C LEU A 179 -4.79 -35.55 -34.77
N GLU A 180 -4.46 -36.16 -35.91
CA GLU A 180 -4.99 -37.45 -36.35
C GLU A 180 -4.22 -38.59 -35.66
N ALA A 181 -4.93 -39.49 -34.98
CA ALA A 181 -4.32 -40.64 -34.33
C ALA A 181 -4.22 -41.82 -35.32
N LEU A 182 -3.01 -42.11 -35.79
CA LEU A 182 -2.73 -43.17 -36.76
C LEU A 182 -2.54 -44.53 -36.04
N GLU A 183 -3.17 -45.60 -36.54
CA GLU A 183 -3.11 -46.94 -35.92
C GLU A 183 -1.69 -47.50 -35.72
N ALA A 184 -0.70 -46.98 -36.45
CA ALA A 184 0.70 -47.37 -36.34
C ALA A 184 1.66 -46.22 -36.74
N GLY A 185 1.60 -45.09 -36.03
CA GLY A 185 2.52 -43.97 -36.20
C GLY A 185 2.39 -42.91 -35.11
N ASP A 186 3.29 -41.93 -35.11
CA ASP A 186 3.14 -40.73 -34.27
C ASP A 186 1.92 -39.91 -34.76
N PRO A 187 1.17 -39.24 -33.87
CA PRO A 187 -0.01 -38.45 -34.27
C PRO A 187 0.32 -37.32 -35.25
N SER A 188 -0.45 -37.18 -36.32
CA SER A 188 -0.23 -36.16 -37.33
C SER A 188 -1.00 -34.88 -36.97
N LEU A 189 -0.30 -33.77 -36.70
CA LEU A 189 -0.94 -32.48 -36.49
C LEU A 189 -1.78 -32.10 -37.72
N ILE A 190 -3.06 -31.77 -37.50
CA ILE A 190 -4.01 -31.28 -38.52
C ILE A 190 -4.13 -29.76 -38.44
N SER A 191 -4.22 -29.23 -37.22
CA SER A 191 -4.47 -27.81 -36.98
C SER A 191 -3.91 -27.37 -35.63
N GLU A 192 -3.21 -26.23 -35.60
CA GLU A 192 -2.80 -25.55 -34.36
C GLU A 192 -3.40 -24.13 -34.32
N ALA A 193 -3.84 -23.68 -33.16
CA ALA A 193 -4.22 -22.29 -32.91
C ALA A 193 -3.67 -21.81 -31.56
N LYS A 194 -3.07 -20.61 -31.56
CA LYS A 194 -2.51 -19.93 -30.40
C LYS A 194 -3.28 -18.65 -30.10
N PHE A 195 -3.49 -18.40 -28.82
CA PHE A 195 -4.25 -17.28 -28.29
C PHE A 195 -3.44 -16.59 -27.20
N THR A 196 -3.45 -15.26 -27.17
CA THR A 196 -3.15 -14.48 -25.97
C THR A 196 -4.45 -14.00 -25.36
N ALA A 197 -4.49 -13.90 -24.03
CA ALA A 197 -5.72 -13.63 -23.32
C ALA A 197 -5.50 -12.72 -22.10
N SER A 198 -6.51 -11.91 -21.81
CA SER A 198 -6.62 -11.12 -20.58
C SER A 198 -7.93 -11.52 -19.88
N ILE A 199 -8.00 -12.78 -19.46
CA ILE A 199 -9.18 -13.35 -18.81
C ILE A 199 -9.07 -13.09 -17.30
N GLU A 200 -9.64 -11.97 -16.88
CA GLU A 200 -9.84 -11.60 -15.48
C GLU A 200 -11.28 -11.96 -15.03
N ALA A 201 -11.49 -12.16 -13.73
CA ALA A 201 -12.75 -12.70 -13.20
C ALA A 201 -13.93 -11.71 -13.33
N PRO A 202 -15.11 -12.14 -13.85
CA PRO A 202 -16.27 -11.27 -14.00
C PRO A 202 -16.99 -10.96 -12.68
N ALA A 203 -17.42 -9.71 -12.50
CA ALA A 203 -18.08 -9.23 -11.28
C ALA A 203 -19.58 -9.57 -11.20
N SER A 204 -20.06 -9.91 -10.00
CA SER A 204 -21.42 -10.43 -9.75
C SER A 204 -22.48 -9.33 -9.55
N VAL A 205 -23.71 -9.60 -10.01
CA VAL A 205 -24.92 -8.80 -9.81
C VAL A 205 -25.97 -9.64 -9.07
N THR A 206 -26.79 -9.06 -8.20
CA THR A 206 -27.79 -9.84 -7.42
C THR A 206 -29.04 -9.04 -7.06
N GLU A 207 -30.23 -9.57 -7.39
CA GLU A 207 -31.51 -9.23 -6.74
C GLU A 207 -31.97 -10.36 -5.79
N PRO A 208 -32.79 -10.09 -4.75
CA PRO A 208 -33.03 -11.05 -3.67
C PRO A 208 -34.46 -11.64 -3.61
N SER A 209 -34.63 -12.92 -3.23
CA SER A 209 -35.89 -13.39 -2.62
C SER A 209 -35.86 -14.76 -1.90
N ALA A 210 -36.80 -14.90 -0.96
CA ALA A 210 -37.45 -16.11 -0.44
C ALA A 210 -36.72 -17.09 0.53
N GLN A 211 -37.46 -17.50 1.57
CA GLN A 211 -37.11 -18.46 2.61
C GLN A 211 -37.95 -19.75 2.50
N ALA A 212 -37.46 -20.88 3.05
CA ALA A 212 -38.25 -22.07 3.39
C ALA A 212 -37.64 -22.80 4.61
N THR A 213 -38.38 -23.71 5.26
CA THR A 213 -38.17 -24.05 6.70
C THR A 213 -38.36 -25.51 7.12
N VAL A 214 -37.53 -25.99 8.08
CA VAL A 214 -37.88 -26.95 9.17
C VAL A 214 -38.14 -28.44 8.74
N PRO A 215 -38.09 -29.53 9.58
CA PRO A 215 -37.90 -29.71 11.05
C PRO A 215 -36.82 -30.73 11.53
N SER A 216 -36.70 -30.90 12.86
CA SER A 216 -36.05 -32.03 13.60
C SER A 216 -37.11 -33.02 14.15
N PRO A 217 -37.00 -33.84 15.26
CA PRO A 217 -35.98 -34.04 16.32
C PRO A 217 -35.37 -35.50 16.24
N PRO A 218 -35.27 -36.45 17.25
CA PRO A 218 -35.87 -36.61 18.59
C PRO A 218 -34.84 -36.60 19.78
N LYS A 219 -34.91 -37.58 20.72
CA LYS A 219 -34.18 -37.70 22.02
C LYS A 219 -34.09 -39.21 22.43
N THR A 220 -33.60 -39.74 23.57
CA THR A 220 -33.24 -39.31 24.98
C THR A 220 -32.37 -40.46 25.61
N ALA A 221 -31.84 -40.57 26.86
CA ALA A 221 -31.79 -39.81 28.13
C ALA A 221 -30.66 -40.37 29.08
N GLN A 222 -30.32 -39.65 30.17
CA GLN A 222 -30.06 -40.13 31.58
C GLN A 222 -29.02 -41.26 31.91
N GLU A 223 -28.32 -41.31 33.08
CA GLU A 223 -28.04 -40.37 34.20
C GLU A 223 -26.95 -40.95 35.17
N LYS A 224 -26.19 -40.09 35.91
CA LYS A 224 -25.64 -40.30 37.29
C LYS A 224 -24.57 -41.41 37.57
N ASP A 225 -23.77 -41.39 38.67
CA ASP A 225 -23.52 -40.46 39.81
C ASP A 225 -22.10 -40.65 40.45
N SER A 226 -21.66 -39.73 41.33
CA SER A 226 -20.80 -39.92 42.54
C SER A 226 -19.30 -40.33 42.43
N ALA A 227 -18.30 -39.62 43.00
CA ALA A 227 -17.93 -39.31 44.42
C ALA A 227 -17.06 -40.43 45.08
N GLN A 228 -16.09 -40.25 46.00
CA GLN A 228 -15.44 -39.14 46.77
C GLN A 228 -14.16 -39.73 47.48
N SER A 229 -13.23 -39.04 48.19
CA SER A 229 -12.53 -37.73 48.05
C SER A 229 -11.53 -37.49 49.24
N GLY A 230 -10.33 -36.92 49.03
CA GLY A 230 -9.45 -36.37 50.09
C GLY A 230 -7.97 -36.24 49.69
N ALA A 231 -7.07 -35.44 50.29
CA ALA A 231 -7.05 -34.37 51.31
C ALA A 231 -5.60 -34.36 51.90
N SER A 232 -4.96 -33.29 52.39
CA SER A 232 -5.19 -31.84 52.37
C SER A 232 -3.96 -31.09 52.93
N ALA A 233 -3.63 -29.88 52.40
CA ALA A 233 -3.07 -28.71 53.12
C ALA A 233 -2.43 -27.68 52.14
N VAL A 234 -2.34 -26.36 52.37
CA VAL A 234 -3.20 -25.33 53.03
C VAL A 234 -2.91 -23.99 52.28
N LEU A 235 -3.88 -23.07 52.22
CA LEU A 235 -3.87 -21.84 51.38
C LEU A 235 -3.34 -20.58 52.09
N PRO A 236 -3.18 -19.47 51.33
CA PRO A 236 -3.83 -18.21 51.69
C PRO A 236 -5.15 -17.98 50.91
N ASN A 237 -6.27 -18.00 51.64
CA ASN A 237 -7.58 -17.41 51.37
C ASN A 237 -8.00 -17.08 49.91
N SER A 238 -8.48 -18.08 49.16
CA SER A 238 -9.18 -17.90 47.88
C SER A 238 -10.62 -17.38 48.02
N ARG A 239 -10.86 -16.35 48.85
CA ARG A 239 -12.21 -15.85 49.18
C ARG A 239 -12.61 -14.63 48.36
N GLU A 240 -11.79 -13.59 48.34
CA GLU A 240 -12.05 -12.36 47.57
C GLU A 240 -12.19 -12.67 46.07
N ALA A 241 -11.32 -13.52 45.52
CA ALA A 241 -11.41 -14.01 44.14
C ALA A 241 -12.72 -14.76 43.80
N ARG A 242 -13.41 -15.34 44.78
CA ARG A 242 -14.72 -16.00 44.57
C ARG A 242 -15.91 -15.08 44.82
N GLU A 243 -15.78 -14.11 45.72
CA GLU A 243 -16.85 -13.14 45.98
C GLU A 243 -16.94 -12.11 44.83
N SER A 244 -15.82 -11.75 44.17
CA SER A 244 -15.84 -11.02 42.88
C SER A 244 -16.48 -11.84 41.74
N ALA A 245 -16.16 -13.15 41.63
CA ALA A 245 -16.74 -14.01 40.60
C ALA A 245 -18.27 -14.20 40.78
N ALA A 246 -18.73 -14.29 42.03
CA ALA A 246 -20.16 -14.39 42.35
C ALA A 246 -20.92 -13.07 42.09
N ALA A 247 -20.29 -11.91 42.33
CA ALA A 247 -20.89 -10.61 42.02
C ALA A 247 -21.20 -10.46 40.51
N SER A 248 -20.30 -10.92 39.63
CA SER A 248 -20.52 -10.95 38.18
C SER A 248 -21.48 -12.04 37.69
N ALA A 249 -21.90 -12.97 38.56
CA ALA A 249 -22.93 -13.96 38.25
C ALA A 249 -24.35 -13.44 38.54
N ILE A 250 -24.52 -12.63 39.58
CA ILE A 250 -25.84 -12.14 40.04
C ILE A 250 -26.30 -10.89 39.26
N ARG A 251 -25.42 -10.14 38.59
CA ARG A 251 -25.80 -9.07 37.66
C ARG A 251 -26.05 -9.56 36.22
N ARG A 252 -26.59 -10.78 36.06
CA ARG A 252 -26.99 -11.34 34.74
C ARG A 252 -28.49 -11.20 34.42
N GLU A 253 -29.30 -10.64 35.32
CA GLU A 253 -30.73 -10.33 35.08
C GLU A 253 -30.96 -8.84 34.72
N ALA A 254 -30.23 -8.33 33.73
CA ALA A 254 -30.49 -7.05 33.08
C ALA A 254 -29.78 -6.91 31.71
N GLN A 255 -29.68 -7.99 30.93
CA GLN A 255 -29.20 -7.88 29.54
C GLN A 255 -30.33 -7.37 28.62
N PRO A 256 -30.21 -6.19 27.98
CA PRO A 256 -30.88 -5.96 26.71
C PRO A 256 -30.29 -6.90 25.64
N ASN A 257 -31.06 -7.21 24.61
CA ASN A 257 -30.62 -8.12 23.54
C ASN A 257 -29.38 -7.56 22.81
N VAL A 258 -28.27 -8.30 22.82
CA VAL A 258 -27.05 -7.94 22.06
C VAL A 258 -27.24 -8.17 20.54
N GLU A 259 -28.25 -8.94 20.13
CA GLU A 259 -28.69 -9.06 18.73
C GLU A 259 -29.21 -7.73 18.12
N ALA A 260 -29.31 -6.66 18.90
CA ALA A 260 -29.83 -5.38 18.48
C ALA A 260 -28.78 -4.25 18.57
N ASN A 261 -27.72 -4.30 17.74
CA ASN A 261 -27.08 -3.06 17.26
C ASN A 261 -26.19 -3.09 16.00
N SER A 262 -26.23 -4.15 15.16
CA SER A 262 -25.56 -4.11 13.84
C SER A 262 -26.07 -2.99 12.92
N ALA A 263 -27.27 -2.46 13.19
CA ALA A 263 -27.89 -1.35 12.48
C ALA A 263 -27.48 0.07 12.96
N GLU A 264 -26.77 0.22 14.09
CA GLU A 264 -26.30 1.54 14.58
C GLU A 264 -24.85 1.87 14.20
N ARG A 265 -24.06 0.89 13.74
CA ARG A 265 -22.70 1.10 13.20
C ARG A 265 -22.77 1.80 11.83
N ARG A 266 -22.91 3.13 11.84
CA ARG A 266 -23.24 3.94 10.64
C ARG A 266 -22.06 4.17 9.70
N LEU A 267 -20.85 4.25 10.23
CA LEU A 267 -19.64 4.40 9.41
C LEU A 267 -19.14 3.03 8.97
N THR A 268 -18.83 2.90 7.68
CA THR A 268 -18.19 1.72 7.09
C THR A 268 -16.84 2.17 6.56
N LEU A 269 -15.75 1.54 7.02
CA LEU A 269 -14.40 1.78 6.52
C LEU A 269 -13.91 0.51 5.83
N ASP A 270 -13.61 0.60 4.53
CA ASP A 270 -13.24 -0.54 3.67
C ASP A 270 -11.97 -0.29 2.84
N HIS A 271 -11.34 0.87 3.00
CA HIS A 271 -10.08 1.26 2.39
C HIS A 271 -9.37 2.34 3.23
N GLY A 272 -8.09 2.59 2.97
CA GLY A 272 -7.35 3.73 3.52
C GLY A 272 -6.72 3.52 4.91
N HIS A 273 -6.05 4.56 5.41
CA HIS A 273 -5.33 4.56 6.69
C HIS A 273 -6.30 4.63 7.89
N ILE A 274 -6.12 3.72 8.84
CA ILE A 274 -6.98 3.55 10.01
C ILE A 274 -6.12 3.14 11.22
N ASP A 275 -5.96 4.00 12.22
CA ASP A 275 -5.45 3.59 13.53
C ASP A 275 -6.58 2.99 14.35
N LEU A 276 -6.77 1.68 14.16
CA LEU A 276 -7.83 0.88 14.79
C LEU A 276 -7.72 0.91 16.32
N PHE A 277 -6.50 0.94 16.87
CA PHE A 277 -6.27 1.18 18.30
C PHE A 277 -5.59 2.53 18.54
N TYR A 278 -6.30 3.62 18.28
CA TYR A 278 -5.82 4.97 18.58
C TYR A 278 -5.95 5.27 20.08
N MET A 279 -4.84 5.64 20.72
CA MET A 279 -4.77 5.98 22.14
C MET A 279 -4.51 7.47 22.33
N THR A 280 -5.47 8.16 22.95
CA THR A 280 -5.38 9.58 23.26
C THR A 280 -5.74 9.86 24.73
N LEU A 281 -5.79 11.14 25.11
CA LEU A 281 -6.07 11.59 26.47
C LEU A 281 -7.43 12.28 26.55
N ASP A 282 -8.19 12.04 27.62
CA ASP A 282 -9.40 12.79 27.91
C ASP A 282 -9.10 14.18 28.52
N ALA A 283 -10.15 14.96 28.80
CA ALA A 283 -10.04 16.30 29.41
C ALA A 283 -9.57 16.29 30.88
N GLN A 284 -9.32 15.11 31.46
CA GLN A 284 -8.76 14.91 32.80
C GLN A 284 -7.30 14.40 32.74
N GLY A 285 -6.83 13.99 31.55
CA GLY A 285 -5.49 13.43 31.33
C GLY A 285 -5.42 11.90 31.45
N HIS A 286 -6.57 11.20 31.48
CA HIS A 286 -6.62 9.74 31.50
C HIS A 286 -6.56 9.17 30.06
N PRO A 287 -5.93 7.99 29.85
CA PRO A 287 -5.86 7.36 28.55
C PRO A 287 -7.22 6.82 28.11
N VAL A 288 -7.59 7.06 26.85
CA VAL A 288 -8.80 6.53 26.21
C VAL A 288 -8.46 5.86 24.87
N LEU A 289 -9.15 4.75 24.59
CA LEU A 289 -9.02 3.96 23.36
C LEU A 289 -10.15 4.33 22.40
N LYS A 290 -9.79 4.65 21.15
CA LYS A 290 -10.64 5.12 20.05
C LYS A 290 -10.20 4.49 18.73
N VAL A 291 -10.86 4.86 17.63
CA VAL A 291 -10.32 4.78 16.26
C VAL A 291 -9.92 6.17 15.79
N MET A 292 -8.87 6.27 14.99
CA MET A 292 -8.57 7.44 14.15
C MET A 292 -8.43 7.00 12.68
N GLU A 293 -8.87 7.83 11.74
CA GLU A 293 -8.87 7.50 10.31
C GLU A 293 -8.67 8.73 9.42
N ASP A 294 -8.08 8.52 8.23
CA ASP A 294 -7.85 9.52 7.18
C ASP A 294 -8.71 9.26 5.91
N VAL A 295 -9.87 8.61 6.07
CA VAL A 295 -10.79 8.18 4.99
C VAL A 295 -11.92 9.18 4.77
N THR A 296 -12.50 9.72 5.85
CA THR A 296 -13.58 10.72 5.80
C THR A 296 -13.09 12.17 5.90
N GLY A 297 -11.85 12.36 6.34
CA GLY A 297 -11.13 13.61 6.56
C GLY A 297 -9.88 13.31 7.37
N SER A 298 -8.90 14.22 7.48
CA SER A 298 -7.64 13.86 8.16
C SER A 298 -7.76 13.83 9.69
N GLY A 299 -7.26 12.75 10.31
CA GLY A 299 -7.21 12.56 11.76
C GLY A 299 -8.58 12.51 12.44
N VAL A 300 -9.63 12.08 11.74
CA VAL A 300 -11.00 12.02 12.28
C VAL A 300 -11.09 10.88 13.30
N GLN A 301 -11.70 11.15 14.46
CA GLN A 301 -11.74 10.23 15.60
C GLN A 301 -13.16 9.76 15.92
N HIS A 302 -13.31 8.46 16.16
CA HIS A 302 -14.58 7.79 16.45
C HIS A 302 -14.47 6.88 17.68
N GLU A 303 -15.60 6.54 18.30
CA GLU A 303 -15.66 5.37 19.20
C GLU A 303 -15.72 4.07 18.38
N ALA A 304 -15.11 2.99 18.87
CA ALA A 304 -15.06 1.70 18.15
C ALA A 304 -16.44 1.10 17.84
N GLU A 305 -17.45 1.44 18.64
CA GLU A 305 -18.83 0.99 18.49
C GLU A 305 -19.61 1.74 17.41
N GLU A 306 -19.12 2.88 16.90
CA GLU A 306 -19.81 3.71 15.89
C GLU A 306 -19.56 3.24 14.45
N LEU A 307 -18.49 2.46 14.23
CA LEU A 307 -18.01 2.05 12.90
C LEU A 307 -17.76 0.55 12.77
N ARG A 308 -17.82 0.07 11.54
CA ARG A 308 -17.42 -1.29 11.15
C ARG A 308 -16.29 -1.24 10.13
N LEU A 309 -15.31 -2.11 10.29
CA LEU A 309 -14.24 -2.33 9.34
C LEU A 309 -14.68 -3.44 8.36
N VAL A 310 -14.60 -3.22 7.05
CA VAL A 310 -14.90 -4.23 6.04
C VAL A 310 -13.60 -4.63 5.36
N VAL A 311 -13.21 -5.90 5.51
CA VAL A 311 -12.10 -6.49 4.76
C VAL A 311 -12.68 -7.07 3.47
N PRO A 312 -12.40 -6.46 2.31
CA PRO A 312 -13.08 -6.81 1.06
C PRO A 312 -12.65 -8.18 0.54
N SER A 313 -13.46 -8.79 -0.32
CA SER A 313 -13.15 -10.09 -0.93
C SER A 313 -11.82 -10.10 -1.72
N SER A 314 -11.41 -8.96 -2.29
CA SER A 314 -10.11 -8.74 -2.96
C SER A 314 -8.89 -8.90 -2.06
N ALA A 315 -9.07 -8.84 -0.73
CA ALA A 315 -8.01 -9.11 0.24
C ALA A 315 -7.59 -10.60 0.29
N LEU A 316 -8.38 -11.52 -0.28
CA LEU A 316 -8.06 -12.95 -0.30
C LEU A 316 -6.73 -13.23 -1.02
N LYS A 317 -5.88 -14.06 -0.39
CA LYS A 317 -4.63 -14.59 -0.93
C LYS A 317 -4.52 -16.08 -0.60
N HIS A 318 -3.93 -16.86 -1.50
CA HIS A 318 -3.72 -18.32 -1.38
C HIS A 318 -2.25 -18.72 -1.20
N SER A 319 -1.36 -17.74 -1.02
CA SER A 319 0.10 -17.88 -0.93
C SER A 319 0.69 -17.27 0.36
N LEU A 320 -0.10 -17.27 1.45
CA LEU A 320 0.33 -16.76 2.75
C LEU A 320 1.29 -17.75 3.44
N PRO A 321 2.21 -17.28 4.31
CA PRO A 321 3.17 -18.16 4.95
C PRO A 321 2.49 -19.18 5.89
N GLN A 322 2.62 -20.47 5.60
CA GLN A 322 1.93 -21.54 6.33
C GLN A 322 2.38 -21.68 7.80
N ASP A 323 3.56 -21.15 8.13
CA ASP A 323 4.10 -21.01 9.49
C ASP A 323 3.38 -19.94 10.33
N ILE A 324 2.64 -19.05 9.68
CA ILE A 324 1.87 -17.96 10.30
C ILE A 324 0.37 -18.20 10.14
N VAL A 325 -0.08 -18.43 8.90
CA VAL A 325 -1.47 -18.62 8.53
C VAL A 325 -1.67 -20.10 8.16
N ALA A 326 -2.01 -20.93 9.14
CA ALA A 326 -2.15 -22.36 8.92
C ALA A 326 -3.25 -22.66 7.87
N GLY A 327 -2.84 -23.29 6.76
CA GLY A 327 -3.63 -23.48 5.53
C GLY A 327 -3.12 -22.66 4.33
N GLY A 328 -2.22 -21.69 4.54
CA GLY A 328 -1.61 -20.86 3.47
C GLY A 328 -2.56 -19.87 2.81
N SER A 329 -3.80 -19.76 3.28
CA SER A 329 -4.86 -18.99 2.64
C SER A 329 -5.63 -18.14 3.65
N GLY A 330 -6.02 -16.93 3.27
CA GLY A 330 -6.77 -16.00 4.10
C GLY A 330 -6.92 -14.61 3.48
N TYR A 331 -7.73 -13.77 4.11
CA TYR A 331 -7.89 -12.37 3.75
C TYR A 331 -6.78 -11.56 4.41
N PHE A 332 -5.93 -10.96 3.60
CA PHE A 332 -4.66 -10.36 4.00
C PHE A 332 -4.69 -8.85 3.83
N LEU A 333 -4.36 -8.14 4.91
CA LEU A 333 -4.10 -6.71 4.92
C LEU A 333 -2.59 -6.51 5.10
N PRO A 334 -1.87 -6.00 4.08
CA PRO A 334 -0.43 -5.79 4.18
C PRO A 334 -0.08 -4.66 5.16
N GLN A 335 1.07 -4.77 5.82
CA GLN A 335 1.63 -3.68 6.63
C GLN A 335 2.04 -2.45 5.79
N THR A 336 2.28 -2.63 4.49
CA THR A 336 2.56 -1.57 3.52
C THR A 336 1.23 -1.18 2.89
N GLN A 337 0.87 0.11 2.87
CA GLN A 337 -0.47 0.54 2.47
C GLN A 337 -0.83 0.11 1.03
N ASP A 338 -1.86 -0.71 0.90
CA ASP A 338 -2.62 -0.87 -0.35
C ASP A 338 -3.81 0.12 -0.29
N PRO A 339 -3.90 1.11 -1.20
CA PRO A 339 -4.96 2.13 -1.16
C PRO A 339 -6.36 1.57 -1.46
N THR A 340 -6.49 0.31 -1.88
CA THR A 340 -7.77 -0.38 -2.13
C THR A 340 -8.25 -1.25 -0.95
N LEU A 341 -7.42 -1.41 0.08
CA LEU A 341 -7.69 -2.21 1.28
C LEU A 341 -7.71 -1.33 2.53
N PRO A 342 -8.42 -1.72 3.61
CA PRO A 342 -8.28 -1.04 4.89
C PRO A 342 -6.88 -1.31 5.44
N TRP A 343 -6.24 -0.29 6.00
CA TRP A 343 -4.89 -0.38 6.55
C TRP A 343 -4.91 -0.13 8.07
N PRO A 344 -5.22 -1.18 8.88
CA PRO A 344 -5.40 -1.07 10.32
C PRO A 344 -4.07 -1.15 11.11
N GLY A 345 -3.81 -0.11 11.90
CA GLY A 345 -2.68 0.00 12.81
C GLY A 345 -3.07 0.46 14.21
N TRP A 346 -2.10 1.03 14.92
CA TRP A 346 -2.28 1.73 16.19
C TRP A 346 -1.35 2.93 16.29
N ASP A 347 -1.86 4.03 16.82
CA ASP A 347 -1.06 5.18 17.25
C ASP A 347 -1.28 5.44 18.74
N VAL A 348 -0.16 5.62 19.45
CA VAL A 348 -0.12 5.90 20.89
C VAL A 348 0.72 7.14 21.23
N LEU A 349 1.17 7.91 20.22
CA LEU A 349 2.01 9.10 20.39
C LEU A 349 1.31 10.19 21.23
N SER A 350 -0.01 10.33 21.10
CA SER A 350 -0.86 11.26 21.87
C SER A 350 -0.83 11.06 23.39
N LEU A 351 -0.27 9.95 23.89
CA LEU A 351 -0.08 9.73 25.32
C LEU A 351 1.17 10.42 25.92
N ALA A 352 2.11 10.87 25.09
CA ALA A 352 3.39 11.44 25.54
C ALA A 352 3.26 12.61 26.54
N PRO A 353 2.32 13.57 26.39
CA PRO A 353 2.18 14.69 27.32
C PRO A 353 1.81 14.30 28.76
N ALA A 354 1.23 13.10 28.97
CA ALA A 354 0.85 12.57 30.29
C ALA A 354 1.94 11.67 30.93
N GLY A 355 3.13 11.59 30.33
CA GLY A 355 4.28 10.84 30.85
C GLY A 355 4.15 9.32 30.74
N PHE A 356 3.25 8.83 29.88
CA PHE A 356 3.26 7.44 29.45
C PHE A 356 4.42 7.19 28.46
N GLU A 357 4.94 5.97 28.43
CA GLU A 357 6.09 5.60 27.58
C GLU A 357 5.83 4.38 26.69
N ARG A 358 4.86 3.53 27.02
CA ARG A 358 4.55 2.27 26.31
C ARG A 358 3.10 1.82 26.56
N VAL A 359 2.56 0.99 25.67
CA VAL A 359 1.16 0.48 25.75
C VAL A 359 1.11 -1.03 25.55
N GLU A 360 0.13 -1.68 26.16
CA GLU A 360 -0.27 -3.06 25.90
C GLU A 360 -1.77 -3.10 25.57
N PHE A 361 -2.17 -3.84 24.55
CA PHE A 361 -3.57 -4.04 24.20
C PHE A 361 -3.96 -5.49 24.47
N ASP A 362 -4.84 -5.74 25.43
CA ASP A 362 -5.42 -7.05 25.66
C ASP A 362 -6.64 -7.22 24.75
N VAL A 363 -6.53 -8.18 23.82
CA VAL A 363 -7.49 -8.47 22.75
C VAL A 363 -8.08 -9.86 22.96
N SER A 364 -9.40 -9.96 22.98
CA SER A 364 -10.13 -11.22 22.77
C SER A 364 -11.11 -11.04 21.60
N TYR A 365 -11.54 -12.13 20.97
CA TYR A 365 -12.50 -12.04 19.87
C TYR A 365 -13.42 -13.25 19.73
N THR A 366 -14.55 -13.04 19.06
CA THR A 366 -15.41 -14.11 18.58
C THR A 366 -15.47 -14.10 17.05
N ASN A 367 -15.75 -15.26 16.46
CA ASN A 367 -16.08 -15.40 15.04
C ASN A 367 -17.10 -16.53 14.89
N SER A 368 -18.14 -16.34 14.07
CA SER A 368 -19.24 -17.30 13.93
C SER A 368 -18.85 -18.63 13.27
N ASN A 369 -17.75 -18.63 12.51
CA ASN A 369 -17.36 -19.71 11.60
C ASN A 369 -16.13 -20.50 12.08
N GLY A 370 -15.46 -20.03 13.14
CA GLY A 370 -14.18 -20.57 13.61
C GLY A 370 -12.96 -19.96 12.91
N GLY A 371 -13.13 -18.84 12.22
CA GLY A 371 -12.05 -18.07 11.59
C GLY A 371 -11.07 -17.52 12.63
N ARG A 372 -9.79 -17.45 12.25
CA ARG A 372 -8.67 -17.11 13.13
C ARG A 372 -7.93 -15.88 12.61
N ILE A 373 -7.37 -15.08 13.50
CA ILE A 373 -6.64 -13.84 13.17
C ILE A 373 -5.16 -14.02 13.45
N SER A 374 -4.30 -13.74 12.46
CA SER A 374 -2.84 -13.65 12.60
C SER A 374 -2.34 -12.22 12.45
N LEU A 375 -1.33 -11.84 13.23
CA LEU A 375 -0.78 -10.49 13.34
C LEU A 375 0.76 -10.51 13.45
N TRP A 376 1.45 -9.84 12.51
CA TRP A 376 2.92 -9.73 12.53
C TRP A 376 3.43 -8.46 11.83
N THR A 377 4.62 -8.01 12.18
CA THR A 377 5.38 -7.02 11.37
C THR A 377 6.52 -7.73 10.65
N GLU A 378 7.00 -7.18 9.54
CA GLU A 378 8.08 -7.75 8.72
C GLU A 378 9.07 -6.63 8.34
N ASP A 379 10.25 -6.65 8.95
CA ASP A 379 11.30 -5.65 8.69
C ASP A 379 12.31 -6.18 7.66
N PHE A 380 12.94 -5.28 6.88
CA PHE A 380 13.92 -5.66 5.86
C PHE A 380 15.19 -6.31 6.44
N VAL A 381 15.54 -6.03 7.70
CA VAL A 381 16.77 -6.52 8.36
C VAL A 381 16.44 -7.57 9.42
N ALA A 382 15.40 -7.37 10.23
CA ALA A 382 14.98 -8.31 11.27
C ALA A 382 14.04 -9.42 10.76
N GLY A 383 13.45 -9.26 9.57
CA GLY A 383 12.44 -10.19 9.04
C GLY A 383 11.13 -10.16 9.84
N ARG A 384 10.42 -11.28 9.84
CA ARG A 384 9.13 -11.44 10.52
C ARG A 384 9.29 -11.36 12.04
N SER A 385 8.48 -10.53 12.67
CA SER A 385 8.47 -10.25 14.10
C SER A 385 7.05 -10.33 14.65
N SER A 386 6.87 -11.11 15.72
CA SER A 386 5.60 -11.17 16.45
C SER A 386 5.32 -9.85 17.17
N ARG A 387 4.05 -9.45 17.21
CA ARG A 387 3.56 -8.33 18.03
C ARG A 387 2.86 -8.78 19.31
N LEU A 388 2.79 -10.10 19.55
CA LEU A 388 2.10 -10.70 20.69
C LEU A 388 3.09 -11.01 21.82
N ARG A 389 2.66 -10.83 23.07
CA ARG A 389 3.44 -11.16 24.28
C ARG A 389 3.88 -12.64 24.33
N THR A 390 3.20 -13.52 23.62
CA THR A 390 3.51 -14.96 23.50
C THR A 390 4.67 -15.27 22.56
N GLY A 391 5.05 -14.32 21.68
CA GLY A 391 5.99 -14.55 20.58
C GLY A 391 5.41 -15.32 19.39
N GLY A 392 4.16 -15.79 19.47
CA GLY A 392 3.42 -16.39 18.35
C GLY A 392 2.74 -15.34 17.47
N TYR A 393 2.16 -15.75 16.35
CA TYR A 393 1.51 -14.83 15.40
C TYR A 393 -0.02 -14.88 15.41
N GLU A 394 -0.63 -15.99 15.82
CA GLU A 394 -2.08 -16.15 15.88
C GLU A 394 -2.65 -15.62 17.22
N LEU A 395 -3.72 -14.83 17.17
CA LEU A 395 -4.45 -14.37 18.36
C LEU A 395 -5.33 -15.50 18.92
N ASP A 396 -5.19 -15.79 20.21
CA ASP A 396 -6.12 -16.65 20.96
C ASP A 396 -7.47 -15.92 21.13
N PRO A 397 -8.61 -16.48 20.65
CA PRO A 397 -9.94 -15.92 20.87
C PRO A 397 -10.26 -15.58 22.33
N ASN A 398 -9.70 -16.34 23.27
CA ASN A 398 -9.95 -16.18 24.71
C ASN A 398 -9.14 -15.03 25.36
N GLY A 399 -8.10 -14.53 24.68
CA GLY A 399 -7.26 -13.43 25.17
C GLY A 399 -5.81 -13.52 24.72
N SER A 400 -5.30 -12.44 24.14
CA SER A 400 -3.90 -12.24 23.78
C SER A 400 -3.49 -10.79 23.99
N THR A 401 -2.24 -10.54 24.40
CA THR A 401 -1.71 -9.17 24.59
C THR A 401 -0.85 -8.78 23.40
N ILE A 402 -1.26 -7.75 22.64
CA ILE A 402 -0.40 -7.02 21.70
C ILE A 402 0.48 -6.08 22.51
N VAL A 403 1.78 -6.03 22.20
CA VAL A 403 2.76 -5.22 22.95
C VAL A 403 3.30 -4.09 22.08
N GLN A 404 3.35 -2.88 22.66
CA GLN A 404 3.96 -1.70 22.08
C GLN A 404 4.91 -1.04 23.10
N ASP A 405 6.15 -1.55 23.16
CA ASP A 405 7.15 -1.26 24.21
C ASP A 405 7.70 0.17 24.24
N TYR A 406 7.31 1.02 23.28
CA TYR A 406 7.58 2.45 23.28
C TYR A 406 6.47 3.20 22.54
N LEU A 407 6.27 4.50 22.79
CA LEU A 407 5.27 5.26 22.02
C LEU A 407 5.63 5.34 20.54
N SER A 408 4.72 4.90 19.68
CA SER A 408 4.85 4.86 18.23
C SER A 408 3.50 4.99 17.54
N HIS A 409 3.57 5.29 16.24
CA HIS A 409 2.55 4.92 15.27
C HIS A 409 3.02 3.61 14.61
N THR A 410 2.16 2.63 14.36
CA THR A 410 2.57 1.31 13.86
C THR A 410 1.45 0.60 13.10
N HIS A 411 1.75 0.22 11.86
CA HIS A 411 0.94 -0.69 11.06
C HIS A 411 1.55 -2.09 11.06
N ALA A 412 0.73 -3.10 10.76
CA ALA A 412 1.13 -4.50 10.80
C ALA A 412 0.39 -5.31 9.74
N ASN A 413 0.91 -6.49 9.42
CA ASN A 413 0.24 -7.45 8.56
C ASN A 413 -0.86 -8.16 9.37
N TRP A 414 -2.09 -8.13 8.87
CA TRP A 414 -3.21 -8.89 9.42
C TRP A 414 -3.63 -9.96 8.43
N ALA A 415 -3.92 -11.17 8.91
CA ALA A 415 -4.52 -12.23 8.10
C ALA A 415 -5.71 -12.87 8.84
N PHE A 416 -6.87 -12.88 8.17
CA PHE A 416 -8.09 -13.51 8.65
C PHE A 416 -8.30 -14.82 7.88
N SER A 417 -8.27 -15.97 8.56
CA SER A 417 -8.24 -17.28 7.88
C SER A 417 -9.53 -17.66 7.14
N GLN A 418 -10.63 -16.95 7.39
CA GLN A 418 -11.95 -17.20 6.83
C GLN A 418 -12.78 -15.91 6.73
N ALA A 419 -13.76 -15.89 5.83
CA ALA A 419 -14.81 -14.87 5.78
C ALA A 419 -15.77 -14.99 6.97
N GLY A 420 -16.44 -13.88 7.30
CA GLY A 420 -17.42 -13.80 8.39
C GLY A 420 -17.25 -12.56 9.28
N SER A 421 -18.11 -12.45 10.29
CA SER A 421 -18.00 -11.40 11.32
C SER A 421 -16.99 -11.80 12.39
N TYR A 422 -16.07 -10.88 12.70
CA TYR A 422 -15.17 -10.96 13.85
C TYR A 422 -15.50 -9.79 14.80
N GLU A 423 -15.92 -10.10 16.03
CA GLU A 423 -16.12 -9.09 17.07
C GLU A 423 -14.93 -9.10 18.03
N LEU A 424 -14.13 -8.02 18.04
CA LEU A 424 -12.96 -7.89 18.91
C LEU A 424 -13.34 -7.05 20.14
N SER A 425 -12.96 -7.53 21.32
CA SER A 425 -13.04 -6.83 22.59
C SER A 425 -11.62 -6.46 23.03
N VAL A 426 -11.31 -5.17 23.05
CA VAL A 426 -9.96 -4.67 23.33
C VAL A 426 -9.94 -3.76 24.54
N GLN A 427 -8.95 -3.92 25.42
CA GLN A 427 -8.67 -3.02 26.53
C GLN A 427 -7.18 -2.67 26.54
N ALA A 428 -6.84 -1.38 26.61
CA ALA A 428 -5.46 -0.91 26.63
C ALA A 428 -4.98 -0.63 28.06
N ARG A 429 -3.70 -0.93 28.32
CA ARG A 429 -2.94 -0.58 29.53
C ARG A 429 -1.78 0.32 29.14
N ALA A 430 -1.84 1.59 29.52
CA ALA A 430 -0.81 2.60 29.23
C ALA A 430 0.13 2.76 30.45
N TYR A 431 1.43 2.59 30.24
CA TYR A 431 2.45 2.52 31.31
C TYR A 431 3.33 3.77 31.36
N ARG A 432 3.70 4.19 32.57
CA ARG A 432 4.73 5.21 32.84
C ARG A 432 6.08 4.58 33.19
N ASN A 433 7.14 5.38 33.20
CA ASN A 433 8.52 4.94 33.46
C ASN A 433 8.68 4.23 34.83
N ASP A 434 7.93 4.65 35.84
CA ASP A 434 7.92 4.03 37.19
C ASP A 434 7.22 2.66 37.26
N GLY A 435 6.68 2.18 36.14
CA GLY A 435 5.94 0.91 36.04
C GLY A 435 4.46 1.02 36.45
N SER A 436 3.99 2.19 36.89
CA SER A 436 2.56 2.45 37.07
C SER A 436 1.84 2.41 35.72
N PHE A 437 0.55 2.07 35.73
CA PHE A 437 -0.27 2.08 34.52
C PHE A 437 -1.71 2.48 34.81
N GLU A 438 -2.37 2.96 33.75
CA GLU A 438 -3.80 3.22 33.70
C GLU A 438 -4.43 2.36 32.60
N THR A 439 -5.71 2.02 32.78
CA THR A 439 -6.42 1.05 31.93
C THR A 439 -7.67 1.70 31.35
N THR A 440 -7.90 1.52 30.04
CA THR A 440 -9.07 2.08 29.34
C THR A 440 -10.36 1.34 29.67
N ARG A 441 -11.51 1.86 29.23
CA ARG A 441 -12.68 1.01 29.01
C ARG A 441 -12.35 -0.09 27.99
N SER A 442 -13.11 -1.18 28.01
CA SER A 442 -13.16 -2.08 26.86
C SER A 442 -13.84 -1.38 25.68
N ALA A 443 -13.30 -1.57 24.48
CA ALA A 443 -13.83 -1.09 23.21
C ALA A 443 -14.18 -2.29 22.32
N HIS A 444 -15.32 -2.23 21.64
CA HIS A 444 -15.90 -3.34 20.91
C HIS A 444 -15.97 -3.06 19.40
N TYR A 445 -15.07 -3.68 18.66
CA TYR A 445 -14.90 -3.52 17.23
C TYR A 445 -15.66 -4.61 16.46
N LEU A 446 -16.14 -4.27 15.27
CA LEU A 446 -16.71 -5.21 14.31
C LEU A 446 -15.89 -5.18 13.02
N ILE A 447 -15.36 -6.34 12.63
CA ILE A 447 -14.65 -6.55 11.37
C ILE A 447 -15.44 -7.56 10.53
N GLU A 448 -15.97 -7.13 9.40
CA GLU A 448 -16.70 -7.97 8.44
C GLU A 448 -15.75 -8.40 7.32
N VAL A 449 -15.37 -9.68 7.28
CA VAL A 449 -14.35 -10.21 6.38
C VAL A 449 -14.97 -10.95 5.20
N GLY A 450 -14.47 -10.67 3.99
CA GLY A 450 -15.02 -11.17 2.73
C GLY A 450 -16.22 -10.37 2.24
N GLY A 451 -16.42 -9.15 2.76
CA GLY A 451 -17.50 -8.26 2.34
C GLY A 451 -17.30 -7.68 0.93
N ALA A 452 -18.36 -7.09 0.39
CA ALA A 452 -18.26 -6.22 -0.78
C ALA A 452 -17.83 -4.81 -0.33
N GLN A 453 -17.02 -4.12 -1.15
CA GLN A 453 -16.66 -2.71 -0.92
C GLN A 453 -17.92 -1.84 -0.91
N GLY A 454 -18.02 -0.95 0.06
CA GLY A 454 -19.17 -0.10 0.32
C GLY A 454 -18.92 1.31 -0.19
N VAL A 455 -19.52 1.68 -1.33
CA VAL A 455 -19.37 3.02 -1.92
C VAL A 455 -19.79 4.11 -0.92
N VAL A 456 -18.81 4.76 -0.30
CA VAL A 456 -18.99 5.90 0.62
C VAL A 456 -19.49 7.10 -0.19
N SER A 457 -20.80 7.16 -0.37
CA SER A 457 -21.47 8.32 -0.97
C SER A 457 -21.59 9.43 0.07
N PRO A 458 -21.04 10.64 -0.17
CA PRO A 458 -21.25 11.77 0.74
C PRO A 458 -22.75 12.10 0.80
N LYS A 459 -23.37 11.86 1.97
CA LYS A 459 -24.75 12.30 2.21
C LYS A 459 -24.75 13.74 2.69
N ASP A 460 -25.55 14.57 2.03
CA ASP A 460 -25.70 16.02 2.29
C ASP A 460 -25.97 16.35 3.76
N SER A 461 -24.91 16.56 4.54
CA SER A 461 -24.97 17.18 5.85
C SER A 461 -25.17 18.68 5.68
N LYS A 462 -26.43 19.11 5.62
CA LYS A 462 -26.81 20.53 5.68
C LYS A 462 -26.45 21.11 7.05
N THR A 463 -25.23 21.62 7.18
CA THR A 463 -24.80 22.39 8.35
C THR A 463 -25.62 23.67 8.46
N GLU A 464 -26.54 23.74 9.42
CA GLU A 464 -27.20 24.99 9.76
C GLU A 464 -26.18 25.97 10.40
N SER A 465 -26.21 27.22 9.95
CA SER A 465 -25.25 28.26 10.34
C SER A 465 -25.49 28.79 11.77
N GLY A 466 -25.16 27.99 12.78
CA GLY A 466 -25.11 28.40 14.19
C GLY A 466 -23.90 29.27 14.51
N GLY A 467 -23.99 30.58 14.23
CA GLY A 467 -22.88 31.52 14.46
C GLY A 467 -22.59 31.78 15.95
N VAL A 468 -21.32 31.64 16.35
CA VAL A 468 -20.80 32.04 17.67
C VAL A 468 -19.74 33.12 17.50
N LEU A 469 -19.79 34.17 18.33
CA LEU A 469 -18.96 35.37 18.22
C LEU A 469 -17.58 35.17 18.89
N PRO A 470 -16.52 35.84 18.40
CA PRO A 470 -15.19 35.78 19.01
C PRO A 470 -15.12 36.59 20.33
N PRO A 471 -14.33 36.15 21.31
CA PRO A 471 -13.92 37.01 22.43
C PRO A 471 -13.00 38.13 21.93
N ALA A 472 -13.12 39.31 22.52
CA ALA A 472 -12.47 40.53 22.02
C ALA A 472 -11.02 40.71 22.51
N VAL A 473 -10.26 41.50 21.74
CA VAL A 473 -9.00 42.13 22.20
C VAL A 473 -9.31 43.14 23.30
N ASP A 474 -8.52 43.15 24.37
CA ASP A 474 -8.42 44.29 25.30
C ASP A 474 -6.98 44.82 25.33
N THR A 475 -6.83 46.14 25.52
CA THR A 475 -5.58 46.88 25.33
C THR A 475 -5.06 47.46 26.65
N GLY A 476 -4.43 46.61 27.47
CA GLY A 476 -3.78 47.01 28.72
C GLY A 476 -2.31 47.44 28.54
N ARG A 477 -2.02 48.75 28.64
CA ARG A 477 -0.66 49.31 28.49
C ARG A 477 -0.18 50.01 29.77
N THR A 478 0.81 49.43 30.45
CA THR A 478 1.60 50.11 31.49
C THR A 478 3.09 49.74 31.37
N ASN A 479 3.97 50.69 31.68
CA ASN A 479 5.43 50.51 31.62
C ASN A 479 5.97 50.00 32.96
N GLY A 480 7.14 49.34 32.92
CA GLY A 480 7.94 49.01 34.09
C GLY A 480 9.32 48.50 33.69
N ASP A 481 10.29 49.40 33.56
CA ASP A 481 11.71 49.01 33.51
C ASP A 481 12.13 48.42 34.85
N GLU A 482 12.86 47.31 34.85
CA GLU A 482 13.95 47.14 35.81
C GLU A 482 15.10 46.31 35.23
N SER A 483 16.28 46.92 35.16
CA SER A 483 17.51 46.28 34.69
C SER A 483 18.32 45.79 35.87
N LEU A 484 18.70 44.50 35.86
CA LEU A 484 19.68 43.95 36.79
C LEU A 484 20.85 43.33 36.02
N THR A 485 21.86 44.17 35.78
CA THR A 485 23.18 43.74 35.31
C THR A 485 23.89 42.85 36.33
N ARG A 486 24.66 41.88 35.84
CA ARG A 486 25.61 41.14 36.68
C ARG A 486 26.85 40.71 35.89
N ASP A 487 27.80 41.63 35.78
CA ASP A 487 29.13 41.32 35.25
C ASP A 487 29.92 40.42 36.20
N ALA A 488 30.51 39.36 35.64
CA ALA A 488 31.70 38.69 36.17
C ALA A 488 32.48 38.07 34.98
N PRO A 489 33.78 38.35 34.82
CA PRO A 489 34.44 38.16 33.52
C PRO A 489 34.99 36.74 33.30
N GLN A 490 34.74 36.17 32.13
CA GLN A 490 35.53 35.04 31.61
C GLN A 490 36.05 35.34 30.20
N ARG A 491 37.27 34.84 29.97
CA ARG A 491 38.20 35.24 28.90
C ARG A 491 37.59 35.14 27.50
N LEU A 492 37.74 36.20 26.72
CA LEU A 492 37.45 36.24 25.28
C LEU A 492 38.35 35.25 24.51
N GLY A 493 37.87 34.01 24.36
CA GLY A 493 38.02 33.32 23.08
C GLY A 493 37.14 34.05 22.04
N ALA A 494 37.54 34.04 20.77
CA ALA A 494 36.72 34.66 19.72
C ALA A 494 35.34 33.97 19.66
N GLU A 495 34.26 34.75 19.79
CA GLU A 495 32.91 34.19 19.72
C GLU A 495 32.71 33.54 18.34
N ARG A 496 32.40 32.24 18.33
CA ARG A 496 32.17 31.49 17.09
C ARG A 496 30.97 32.10 16.36
N CYS A 497 31.09 32.32 15.06
CA CYS A 497 29.99 32.81 14.25
C CYS A 497 28.93 31.69 14.08
N ILE A 498 27.68 31.96 14.48
CA ILE A 498 26.57 31.02 14.51
C ILE A 498 25.56 31.38 13.39
N PRO A 499 25.13 30.42 12.55
CA PRO A 499 24.03 30.65 11.61
C PRO A 499 22.74 30.96 12.38
N THR A 500 22.23 32.18 12.19
CA THR A 500 21.07 32.72 12.91
C THR A 500 19.98 33.12 11.92
N ARG A 501 18.78 32.56 12.08
CA ARG A 501 17.62 32.88 11.24
C ARG A 501 17.09 34.28 11.58
N ILE A 502 16.87 35.12 10.58
CA ILE A 502 16.12 36.37 10.69
C ILE A 502 14.97 36.33 9.68
N THR A 503 13.74 36.52 10.16
CA THR A 503 12.56 36.76 9.32
C THR A 503 12.35 38.25 9.15
N ARG A 504 12.05 38.71 7.92
CA ARG A 504 11.71 40.10 7.60
C ARG A 504 10.89 40.16 6.31
N GLU A 505 10.31 41.31 5.99
CA GLU A 505 9.79 41.53 4.64
C GLU A 505 10.89 41.50 3.57
N ALA A 506 10.54 41.01 2.38
CA ALA A 506 11.36 41.12 1.18
C ALA A 506 11.36 42.56 0.64
N ASN A 507 12.54 43.04 0.21
CA ASN A 507 12.64 44.29 -0.54
C ASN A 507 12.26 44.08 -2.03
N GLU A 508 12.13 45.15 -2.81
CA GLU A 508 11.66 45.06 -4.21
C GLU A 508 12.61 44.28 -5.13
N ASP A 509 13.93 44.34 -4.89
CA ASP A 509 14.93 43.55 -5.64
C ASP A 509 14.94 42.07 -5.23
N GLU A 510 14.32 41.72 -4.10
CA GLU A 510 14.15 40.35 -3.63
C GLU A 510 12.82 39.78 -4.10
N ILE A 511 11.75 40.60 -4.09
CA ILE A 511 10.45 40.27 -4.69
C ILE A 511 10.61 40.01 -6.20
N SER A 512 11.49 40.72 -6.90
CA SER A 512 11.80 40.43 -8.31
C SER A 512 12.64 39.16 -8.49
N ARG A 513 13.59 38.86 -7.60
CA ARG A 513 14.37 37.61 -7.63
C ARG A 513 13.55 36.36 -7.30
N ILE A 514 12.57 36.46 -6.39
CA ILE A 514 11.56 35.42 -6.12
C ILE A 514 10.67 35.18 -7.36
N ARG A 515 10.54 36.14 -8.27
CA ARG A 515 9.72 36.07 -9.49
C ARG A 515 10.50 35.65 -10.76
N SER A 516 11.79 35.35 -10.66
CA SER A 516 12.66 35.10 -11.82
C SER A 516 12.80 33.60 -12.12
N ASP A 517 12.04 33.13 -13.11
CA ASP A 517 12.42 32.09 -14.08
C ASP A 517 12.76 30.66 -13.60
N ASN A 518 12.66 30.34 -12.31
CA ASN A 518 13.03 29.02 -11.75
C ASN A 518 11.91 28.33 -10.93
N GLU A 519 10.66 28.77 -11.08
CA GLU A 519 9.47 28.09 -10.52
C GLU A 519 8.77 27.24 -11.62
N THR A 520 9.01 25.94 -11.65
CA THR A 520 8.23 25.01 -12.50
C THR A 520 6.79 24.94 -11.99
N PRO A 521 5.75 25.16 -12.82
CA PRO A 521 4.36 25.00 -12.38
C PRO A 521 4.07 23.61 -11.79
N ASN A 522 3.18 23.54 -10.80
CA ASN A 522 2.76 22.31 -10.14
C ASN A 522 3.90 21.47 -9.53
N GLN A 523 5.03 22.12 -9.17
CA GLN A 523 6.21 21.48 -8.58
C GLN A 523 6.66 22.19 -7.30
N ALA A 524 6.83 21.45 -6.21
CA ALA A 524 7.57 21.90 -5.05
C ALA A 524 8.96 21.24 -5.05
N ILE A 525 10.02 21.98 -4.72
CA ILE A 525 11.37 21.44 -4.55
C ILE A 525 11.93 21.84 -3.18
N THR A 526 12.56 20.90 -2.48
CA THR A 526 13.11 21.10 -1.14
C THR A 526 14.48 20.46 -0.96
N THR A 527 15.11 20.73 0.18
CA THR A 527 16.35 20.09 0.61
C THR A 527 16.09 19.33 1.90
N LEU A 528 16.32 18.02 1.90
CA LEU A 528 16.28 17.17 3.09
C LEU A 528 17.72 17.00 3.61
N ASN A 529 17.97 17.38 4.86
CA ASN A 529 19.30 17.28 5.47
C ASN A 529 19.40 16.05 6.39
N VAL A 530 20.45 15.23 6.19
CA VAL A 530 20.70 14.03 7.00
C VAL A 530 22.17 13.98 7.43
N HIS A 531 22.42 13.70 8.71
CA HIS A 531 23.75 13.55 9.31
C HIS A 531 23.98 12.09 9.72
N VAL A 532 24.80 11.38 8.96
CA VAL A 532 25.05 9.94 9.09
C VAL A 532 26.29 9.69 9.96
N GLY A 533 26.24 8.70 10.85
CA GLY A 533 27.26 8.47 11.87
C GLY A 533 27.22 9.52 12.99
N SER A 534 26.03 10.03 13.34
CA SER A 534 25.85 11.15 14.26
C SER A 534 24.58 11.04 15.08
N GLU A 535 24.66 11.39 16.37
CA GLU A 535 23.52 11.64 17.26
C GLU A 535 23.10 13.13 17.26
N GLY A 536 23.83 13.99 16.52
CA GLY A 536 23.67 15.44 16.52
C GLY A 536 22.59 15.94 15.57
N GLY A 537 21.32 15.71 15.91
CA GLY A 537 20.16 16.18 15.16
C GLY A 537 18.86 15.56 15.66
N ILE A 538 17.93 15.28 14.74
CA ILE A 538 16.68 14.56 15.03
C ILE A 538 16.94 13.05 14.91
N THR A 539 16.95 12.35 16.04
CA THR A 539 17.22 10.90 16.15
C THR A 539 15.99 10.05 16.45
N ASP A 540 14.82 10.64 16.71
CA ASP A 540 13.58 9.93 17.05
C ASP A 540 12.37 10.80 16.64
N GLY A 541 11.19 10.18 16.52
CA GLY A 541 9.93 10.75 16.03
C GLY A 541 9.44 10.12 14.73
N HIS A 542 8.16 10.36 14.44
CA HIS A 542 7.48 10.07 13.18
C HIS A 542 7.41 11.36 12.33
N PHE A 543 7.69 11.21 11.03
CA PHE A 543 7.76 12.31 10.06
C PHE A 543 7.34 11.84 8.66
N ASP A 544 6.47 12.59 7.98
CA ASP A 544 6.15 12.31 6.57
C ASP A 544 6.41 13.53 5.68
N LEU A 545 7.17 13.33 4.61
CA LEU A 545 7.50 14.34 3.60
C LEU A 545 6.39 14.40 2.53
N GLY A 546 5.80 15.57 2.30
CA GLY A 546 4.73 15.72 1.32
C GLY A 546 4.51 17.16 0.83
N PRO A 547 3.79 17.34 -0.29
CA PRO A 547 3.42 18.66 -0.78
C PRO A 547 2.25 19.26 0.02
N ALA A 548 2.11 20.58 -0.07
CA ALA A 548 1.03 21.37 0.50
C ALA A 548 0.67 22.52 -0.46
N ILE A 549 -0.57 23.01 -0.42
CA ILE A 549 -1.01 24.18 -1.21
C ILE A 549 -1.16 25.38 -0.27
N GLU A 550 -0.22 26.31 -0.34
CA GLU A 550 -0.22 27.52 0.47
C GLU A 550 -0.41 28.75 -0.44
N ASN A 551 -1.56 29.42 -0.33
CA ASN A 551 -1.88 30.64 -1.10
C ASN A 551 -1.79 30.46 -2.64
N GLY A 552 -2.12 29.27 -3.15
CA GLY A 552 -2.00 28.94 -4.58
C GLY A 552 -0.58 28.63 -5.06
N GLN A 553 0.37 28.44 -4.14
CA GLN A 553 1.71 27.94 -4.40
C GLN A 553 1.85 26.54 -3.80
N LEU A 554 2.34 25.59 -4.60
CA LEU A 554 2.69 24.26 -4.13
C LEU A 554 4.04 24.35 -3.40
N VAL A 555 4.10 23.90 -2.15
CA VAL A 555 5.28 23.96 -1.29
C VAL A 555 5.54 22.60 -0.64
N ALA A 556 6.79 22.30 -0.34
CA ALA A 556 7.15 21.08 0.39
C ALA A 556 7.00 21.28 1.90
N ARG A 557 6.41 20.30 2.58
CA ARG A 557 6.25 20.26 4.03
C ARG A 557 6.64 18.89 4.57
N ILE A 558 6.96 18.85 5.86
CA ILE A 558 7.15 17.61 6.59
C ILE A 558 6.25 17.63 7.83
N LYS A 559 5.50 16.55 8.03
CA LYS A 559 4.72 16.29 9.25
C LYS A 559 5.70 16.02 10.40
N ASP A 560 5.36 16.40 11.63
CA ASP A 560 6.20 16.17 12.81
C ASP A 560 5.27 15.88 13.99
N ASP A 561 5.02 14.59 14.20
CA ASP A 561 3.99 14.07 15.13
C ASP A 561 4.53 13.86 16.55
N ARG A 562 5.73 14.39 16.84
CA ARG A 562 6.30 14.45 18.21
C ARG A 562 5.58 15.46 19.11
N ALA A 563 4.68 16.25 18.55
CA ALA A 563 3.77 17.13 19.26
C ALA A 563 2.35 16.88 18.74
N VAL A 564 1.37 16.98 19.64
CA VAL A 564 -0.05 16.77 19.31
C VAL A 564 -0.81 18.06 19.61
N PRO A 565 -1.54 18.65 18.64
CA PRO A 565 -1.65 18.22 17.24
C PRO A 565 -0.33 18.36 16.46
N ALA A 566 -0.23 17.57 15.38
CA ALA A 566 0.89 17.52 14.45
C ALA A 566 1.37 18.91 13.98
N VAL A 567 2.69 19.11 13.92
CA VAL A 567 3.28 20.40 13.51
C VAL A 567 3.98 20.30 12.16
N TRP A 568 3.35 20.82 11.12
CA TRP A 568 3.95 20.90 9.79
C TRP A 568 5.11 21.89 9.72
N LYS A 569 6.25 21.44 9.16
CA LYS A 569 7.52 22.20 9.11
C LYS A 569 8.08 22.28 7.69
N ASP A 570 9.04 23.18 7.52
CA ASP A 570 9.87 23.27 6.32
C ASP A 570 10.98 22.19 6.39
N PRO A 571 11.07 21.25 5.44
CA PRO A 571 12.08 20.18 5.47
C PRO A 571 13.52 20.72 5.52
N ALA A 572 13.79 21.86 4.88
CA ALA A 572 15.12 22.47 4.87
C ALA A 572 15.49 23.12 6.22
N SER A 573 14.53 23.27 7.14
CA SER A 573 14.78 23.72 8.52
C SER A 573 15.12 22.59 9.50
N MET A 574 15.09 21.33 9.05
CA MET A 574 15.31 20.14 9.88
C MET A 574 16.59 19.40 9.46
N THR A 575 17.17 18.65 10.41
CA THR A 575 18.32 17.79 10.15
C THR A 575 18.12 16.47 10.90
N PHE A 576 17.94 15.39 10.15
CA PHE A 576 17.85 14.04 10.69
C PHE A 576 19.23 13.51 11.01
N ALA A 577 19.35 12.67 12.04
CA ALA A 577 20.62 12.17 12.54
C ALA A 577 20.56 10.65 12.70
N LEU A 578 21.46 9.95 12.01
CA LEU A 578 21.53 8.49 11.98
C LEU A 578 22.75 8.04 12.79
N GLY A 579 22.51 7.69 14.05
CA GLY A 579 23.50 7.13 14.97
C GLY A 579 23.75 5.65 14.75
N GLU A 580 24.47 5.00 15.69
CA GLU A 580 24.80 3.56 15.58
C GLU A 580 23.55 2.66 15.61
N LYS A 581 22.39 3.15 16.08
CA LYS A 581 21.12 2.41 16.02
C LYS A 581 20.55 2.21 14.62
N ALA A 582 20.85 3.14 13.70
CA ALA A 582 20.46 3.02 12.30
C ALA A 582 21.43 2.09 11.53
N LYS A 583 22.52 1.66 12.14
CA LYS A 583 23.65 1.05 11.45
C LYS A 583 23.47 -0.46 11.29
N ILE A 584 23.56 -0.93 10.05
CA ILE A 584 23.39 -2.32 9.67
C ILE A 584 24.55 -2.79 8.77
N LYS A 585 24.59 -4.10 8.52
CA LYS A 585 25.40 -4.67 7.44
C LYS A 585 24.56 -4.80 6.18
N ALA A 586 25.04 -4.28 5.06
CA ALA A 586 24.34 -4.38 3.79
C ALA A 586 24.18 -5.86 3.36
N PRO A 587 22.94 -6.39 3.24
CA PRO A 587 22.68 -7.72 2.69
C PRO A 587 22.88 -7.73 1.17
N GLU A 588 22.87 -8.92 0.57
CA GLU A 588 23.05 -9.12 -0.88
C GLU A 588 22.03 -8.34 -1.72
N ALA A 589 20.80 -8.18 -1.23
CA ALA A 589 19.76 -7.37 -1.87
C ALA A 589 20.14 -5.88 -2.03
N LEU A 590 21.02 -5.31 -1.18
CA LEU A 590 21.50 -3.92 -1.33
C LEU A 590 22.70 -3.78 -2.28
N SER A 591 23.09 -4.84 -3.02
CA SER A 591 24.27 -4.84 -3.91
C SER A 591 24.24 -3.81 -5.04
N TYR A 592 23.08 -3.25 -5.37
CA TYR A 592 22.93 -2.13 -6.32
C TYR A 592 23.35 -0.77 -5.72
N ALA A 593 23.33 -0.63 -4.38
CA ALA A 593 23.61 0.62 -3.67
C ALA A 593 24.92 0.59 -2.87
N ALA A 594 25.27 -0.56 -2.28
CA ALA A 594 26.43 -0.74 -1.39
C ALA A 594 27.10 -2.10 -1.59
N SER A 595 28.36 -2.25 -1.14
CA SER A 595 29.03 -3.56 -1.17
C SER A 595 28.45 -4.50 -0.11
N VAL A 596 28.27 -5.78 -0.43
CA VAL A 596 27.73 -6.77 0.54
C VAL A 596 28.65 -6.85 1.77
N GLY A 597 28.06 -6.70 2.97
CA GLY A 597 28.80 -6.63 4.23
C GLY A 597 29.44 -5.27 4.57
N GLN A 598 29.23 -4.24 3.75
CA GLN A 598 29.54 -2.83 4.09
C GLN A 598 28.72 -2.37 5.30
N ASP A 599 29.29 -1.45 6.09
CA ASP A 599 28.52 -0.69 7.10
C ASP A 599 27.65 0.34 6.38
N VAL A 600 26.33 0.27 6.53
CA VAL A 600 25.40 1.28 6.01
C VAL A 600 24.43 1.72 7.11
N TRP A 601 23.87 2.92 6.98
CA TRP A 601 22.89 3.46 7.91
C TRP A 601 21.52 3.50 7.25
N MET A 602 20.50 2.99 7.93
CA MET A 602 19.16 2.83 7.41
C MET A 602 18.12 3.49 8.31
N ILE A 603 17.19 4.25 7.71
CA ILE A 603 15.87 4.49 8.28
C ILE A 603 14.98 3.33 7.80
N PRO A 604 14.52 2.42 8.67
CA PRO A 604 13.66 1.31 8.28
C PRO A 604 12.19 1.71 8.08
N ALA A 605 11.49 0.93 7.25
CA ALA A 605 10.05 1.04 7.05
C ALA A 605 9.22 0.75 8.33
N THR A 606 9.76 -0.02 9.28
CA THR A 606 9.18 -0.20 10.64
C THR A 606 9.91 0.69 11.65
N GLN A 607 9.20 1.47 12.47
CA GLN A 607 9.83 2.37 13.46
C GLN A 607 10.82 1.63 14.40
N ILE A 608 11.94 2.29 14.73
CA ILE A 608 12.90 1.87 15.76
C ILE A 608 13.22 3.06 16.68
N ARG A 609 13.04 2.90 18.00
CA ARG A 609 13.36 3.95 19.00
C ARG A 609 14.83 4.37 18.90
N GLY A 610 15.09 5.63 18.59
CA GLY A 610 16.41 6.21 18.33
C GLY A 610 16.89 6.07 16.89
N VAL A 611 15.97 5.85 15.95
CA VAL A 611 16.11 6.17 14.53
C VAL A 611 14.91 7.05 14.16
N PRO A 612 15.07 8.17 13.43
CA PRO A 612 13.93 8.96 12.98
C PRO A 612 13.16 8.19 11.90
N TRP A 613 11.84 8.09 12.03
CA TRP A 613 11.00 7.33 11.09
C TRP A 613 10.43 8.27 10.02
N LEU A 614 10.86 8.09 8.77
CA LEU A 614 10.67 9.04 7.67
C LEU A 614 9.93 8.40 6.49
N GLY A 615 8.72 8.88 6.22
CA GLY A 615 7.88 8.45 5.11
C GLY A 615 7.61 9.55 4.08
N MET A 616 6.75 9.21 3.12
CA MET A 616 6.18 10.11 2.12
C MET A 616 4.64 10.13 2.25
N ASN A 617 4.02 11.30 2.05
CA ASN A 617 2.59 11.52 2.28
C ASN A 617 1.90 12.28 1.14
N SER A 618 0.70 11.83 0.77
CA SER A 618 -0.22 12.44 -0.19
C SER A 618 -1.67 12.61 0.35
N GLN A 619 -1.87 12.41 1.65
CA GLN A 619 -3.18 12.47 2.34
C GLN A 619 -3.68 13.88 2.63
N ARG A 620 -2.81 14.89 2.58
CA ARG A 620 -3.17 16.29 2.84
C ARG A 620 -4.46 16.68 2.11
N GLU A 621 -5.42 17.23 2.84
CA GLU A 621 -6.78 17.50 2.33
C GLU A 621 -6.75 18.32 1.04
N GLU A 622 -5.92 19.37 0.97
CA GLU A 622 -5.79 20.20 -0.22
C GLU A 622 -5.15 19.46 -1.41
N ILE A 623 -4.28 18.48 -1.15
CA ILE A 623 -3.68 17.62 -2.20
C ILE A 623 -4.70 16.60 -2.71
N VAL A 624 -5.43 15.95 -1.82
CA VAL A 624 -6.47 14.96 -2.19
C VAL A 624 -7.63 15.62 -2.94
N THR A 625 -8.08 16.81 -2.49
CA THR A 625 -9.28 17.48 -3.03
C THR A 625 -8.99 18.38 -4.24
N GLU A 626 -7.94 19.20 -4.23
CA GLU A 626 -7.65 20.14 -5.33
C GLU A 626 -6.81 19.53 -6.46
N THR A 627 -6.21 18.35 -6.27
CA THR A 627 -5.35 17.69 -7.26
C THR A 627 -5.80 16.25 -7.57
N SER A 628 -5.07 15.55 -8.43
CA SER A 628 -5.18 14.10 -8.68
C SER A 628 -4.92 13.23 -7.45
N GLY A 629 -4.52 13.81 -6.31
CA GLY A 629 -4.11 13.11 -5.08
C GLY A 629 -2.72 12.47 -5.19
N GLN A 630 -2.40 11.83 -6.31
CA GLN A 630 -1.09 11.25 -6.58
C GLN A 630 0.02 12.32 -6.58
N VAL A 631 1.18 11.97 -6.03
CA VAL A 631 2.36 12.84 -5.95
C VAL A 631 3.56 12.14 -6.58
N ARG A 632 4.12 12.69 -7.66
CA ARG A 632 5.38 12.19 -8.24
C ARG A 632 6.56 12.83 -7.54
N PHE A 633 7.25 12.05 -6.72
CA PHE A 633 8.53 12.42 -6.10
C PHE A 633 9.68 12.21 -7.08
N SER A 634 10.75 12.99 -6.97
CA SER A 634 11.98 12.83 -7.76
C SER A 634 13.19 13.30 -6.98
N LEU A 635 14.22 12.47 -6.86
CA LEU A 635 15.48 12.81 -6.22
C LEU A 635 16.37 13.47 -7.28
N LEU A 636 16.46 14.80 -7.25
CA LEU A 636 17.16 15.58 -8.28
C LEU A 636 18.68 15.60 -8.08
N ASP A 637 19.15 15.63 -6.84
CA ASP A 637 20.57 15.76 -6.48
C ASP A 637 20.84 15.17 -5.08
N VAL A 638 22.06 14.67 -4.87
CA VAL A 638 22.55 14.12 -3.60
C VAL A 638 23.97 14.64 -3.35
N GLN A 639 24.09 15.59 -2.42
CA GLN A 639 25.39 16.11 -1.97
C GLN A 639 25.75 15.41 -0.66
N GLY A 640 26.62 14.40 -0.71
CA GLY A 640 27.08 13.64 0.45
C GLY A 640 28.34 12.80 0.17
N PRO A 641 28.88 12.12 1.19
CA PRO A 641 30.10 11.31 1.08
C PRO A 641 29.93 9.96 0.36
N GLY A 642 28.69 9.47 0.20
CA GLY A 642 28.39 8.17 -0.40
C GLY A 642 27.01 8.15 -1.08
N ASN A 643 26.53 6.95 -1.42
CA ASN A 643 25.26 6.76 -2.11
C ASN A 643 24.07 6.95 -1.16
N VAL A 644 22.89 7.18 -1.76
CA VAL A 644 21.58 7.11 -1.12
C VAL A 644 20.70 6.20 -1.96
N ALA A 645 20.00 5.26 -1.33
CA ALA A 645 18.95 4.45 -1.94
C ALA A 645 17.69 4.48 -1.07
N VAL A 646 16.51 4.39 -1.68
CA VAL A 646 15.20 4.37 -1.01
C VAL A 646 14.31 3.34 -1.68
N PHE A 647 13.65 2.48 -0.89
CA PHE A 647 12.81 1.40 -1.42
C PHE A 647 11.71 0.96 -0.43
N GLU A 648 10.61 0.45 -0.97
CA GLU A 648 9.55 -0.22 -0.21
C GLU A 648 9.96 -1.66 0.14
N SER A 649 9.58 -2.15 1.32
CA SER A 649 9.79 -3.56 1.67
C SER A 649 8.89 -4.47 0.83
N GLY A 650 9.45 -5.54 0.27
CA GLY A 650 8.70 -6.54 -0.49
C GLY A 650 7.88 -7.45 0.43
N SER A 651 6.59 -7.62 0.13
CA SER A 651 5.63 -8.39 0.93
C SER A 651 6.04 -9.85 1.18
N LEU A 652 5.67 -10.38 2.35
CA LEU A 652 5.82 -11.78 2.76
C LEU A 652 7.27 -12.30 2.79
N GLY A 653 8.25 -11.40 2.82
CA GLY A 653 9.68 -11.73 2.85
C GLY A 653 10.37 -11.67 1.49
N ALA A 654 9.75 -11.07 0.47
CA ALA A 654 10.36 -10.83 -0.85
C ALA A 654 11.57 -9.85 -0.81
N GLY A 655 11.85 -9.23 0.35
CA GLY A 655 13.02 -8.39 0.56
C GLY A 655 12.79 -6.96 0.07
N ILE A 656 13.22 -6.65 -1.15
CA ILE A 656 13.03 -5.34 -1.77
C ILE A 656 11.83 -5.41 -2.71
N GLY A 657 10.88 -4.50 -2.50
CA GLY A 657 9.73 -4.29 -3.37
C GLY A 657 10.00 -3.18 -4.37
N THR A 658 9.19 -2.12 -4.34
CA THR A 658 9.36 -0.98 -5.25
C THR A 658 10.64 -0.21 -4.94
N HIS A 659 11.51 -0.08 -5.95
CA HIS A 659 12.60 0.89 -5.92
C HIS A 659 12.02 2.31 -6.04
N VAL A 660 12.28 3.15 -5.04
CA VAL A 660 11.73 4.52 -4.95
C VAL A 660 12.77 5.53 -5.44
N PHE A 661 14.02 5.43 -4.94
CA PHE A 661 15.18 6.13 -5.49
C PHE A 661 16.42 5.22 -5.48
N ASP A 662 17.11 5.09 -6.61
CA ASP A 662 18.43 4.42 -6.69
C ASP A 662 19.60 5.42 -6.76
N GLY A 663 19.30 6.71 -6.65
CA GLY A 663 20.25 7.82 -6.75
C GLY A 663 19.66 9.06 -7.41
N ALA A 664 20.47 10.08 -7.64
CA ALA A 664 20.04 11.30 -8.31
C ALA A 664 19.55 11.03 -9.76
N GLY A 665 18.46 11.67 -10.16
CA GLY A 665 17.76 11.47 -11.43
C GLY A 665 16.60 10.46 -11.39
N THR A 666 16.41 9.74 -10.27
CA THR A 666 15.33 8.74 -10.12
C THR A 666 14.02 9.35 -9.61
N SER A 667 12.91 8.63 -9.81
CA SER A 667 11.57 9.11 -9.49
C SER A 667 10.56 8.00 -9.25
N TYR A 668 9.62 8.26 -8.36
CA TYR A 668 8.53 7.36 -7.97
C TYR A 668 7.24 8.17 -7.82
N THR A 669 6.08 7.54 -8.08
CA THR A 669 4.77 8.18 -7.89
C THR A 669 4.07 7.55 -6.70
N LEU A 670 3.96 8.31 -5.61
CA LEU A 670 3.14 7.93 -4.47
C LEU A 670 1.66 8.00 -4.90
N PRO A 671 0.85 6.95 -4.66
CA PRO A 671 -0.58 6.97 -4.98
C PRO A 671 -1.36 8.07 -4.24
N ALA A 672 -2.64 8.23 -4.55
CA ALA A 672 -3.50 9.21 -3.89
C ALA A 672 -3.88 8.77 -2.48
N ASN A 673 -4.07 9.73 -1.55
CA ASN A 673 -4.43 9.50 -0.14
C ASN A 673 -3.58 8.42 0.55
N THR A 674 -2.26 8.47 0.31
CA THR A 674 -1.31 7.44 0.72
C THR A 674 -0.28 7.99 1.71
N HIS A 675 0.08 7.16 2.68
CA HIS A 675 1.04 7.39 3.74
C HIS A 675 1.96 6.18 3.78
N ALA A 676 3.21 6.34 3.33
CA ALA A 676 4.11 5.20 3.16
C ALA A 676 5.48 5.48 3.76
N HIS A 677 5.95 4.59 4.63
CA HIS A 677 7.30 4.63 5.20
C HIS A 677 8.22 3.68 4.43
N GLN A 678 9.18 4.26 3.70
CA GLN A 678 10.18 3.53 2.93
C GLN A 678 11.42 3.21 3.79
N ASN A 679 12.23 2.26 3.33
CA ASN A 679 13.58 2.07 3.83
C ASN A 679 14.50 3.09 3.13
N TRP A 680 15.19 3.96 3.87
CA TRP A 680 16.19 4.90 3.33
C TRP A 680 17.59 4.47 3.76
N VAL A 681 18.48 4.18 2.82
CA VAL A 681 19.86 3.71 3.05
C VAL A 681 20.89 4.75 2.66
N PHE A 682 21.88 4.96 3.53
CA PHE A 682 23.02 5.85 3.35
C PHE A 682 24.33 5.06 3.54
N THR A 683 25.25 5.13 2.58
CA THR A 683 26.38 4.18 2.54
C THR A 683 27.66 4.62 3.25
N GLU A 684 27.77 5.89 3.65
CA GLU A 684 28.98 6.46 4.27
C GLU A 684 28.61 7.46 5.39
N PRO A 685 29.45 7.65 6.43
CA PRO A 685 29.19 8.62 7.48
C PRO A 685 29.54 10.05 7.04
N GLY A 686 28.68 11.02 7.38
CA GLY A 686 28.87 12.44 7.09
C GLY A 686 27.56 13.21 6.85
N SER A 687 27.67 14.45 6.40
CA SER A 687 26.50 15.28 6.06
C SER A 687 26.02 15.03 4.63
N TYR A 688 24.71 14.85 4.48
CA TYR A 688 23.99 14.71 3.22
C TYR A 688 22.95 15.84 3.06
N GLN A 689 22.85 16.40 1.86
CA GLN A 689 21.74 17.23 1.41
C GLN A 689 21.11 16.58 0.18
N LEU A 690 19.81 16.24 0.25
CA LEU A 690 19.07 15.60 -0.83
C LEU A 690 18.11 16.64 -1.42
N THR A 691 18.24 16.96 -2.71
CA THR A 691 17.28 17.84 -3.40
C THR A 691 16.13 16.99 -3.92
N ILE A 692 14.93 17.17 -3.36
CA ILE A 692 13.74 16.38 -3.70
C ILE A 692 12.69 17.29 -4.32
N ALA A 693 12.19 16.91 -5.49
CA ALA A 693 11.01 17.52 -6.12
C ALA A 693 9.75 16.68 -5.91
N MET A 694 8.60 17.35 -5.86
CA MET A 694 7.26 16.80 -5.71
C MET A 694 6.36 17.45 -6.77
N ASN A 695 5.78 16.65 -7.65
CA ASN A 695 4.87 17.10 -8.70
C ASN A 695 3.46 16.56 -8.47
N VAL A 696 2.45 17.40 -8.70
CA VAL A 696 1.02 17.04 -8.63
C VAL A 696 0.30 17.46 -9.92
N THR A 697 -0.91 16.96 -10.14
CA THR A 697 -1.78 17.42 -11.26
C THR A 697 -3.02 18.10 -10.68
N PRO A 698 -3.12 19.46 -10.67
CA PRO A 698 -4.30 20.15 -10.17
C PRO A 698 -5.57 19.81 -10.98
N ARG A 699 -6.72 19.79 -10.31
CA ARG A 699 -8.05 19.73 -10.95
C ARG A 699 -8.51 21.11 -11.47
N GLY A 700 -7.88 22.18 -10.95
CA GLY A 700 -8.22 23.58 -11.22
C GLY A 700 -7.25 24.26 -12.19
N LYS A 701 -6.72 25.41 -11.77
CA LYS A 701 -5.63 26.10 -12.48
C LYS A 701 -4.28 25.55 -12.05
N ASP A 702 -3.23 25.79 -12.84
CA ASP A 702 -1.86 25.56 -12.42
C ASP A 702 -1.55 26.29 -11.11
N LEU A 703 -0.95 25.56 -10.18
CA LEU A 703 -0.36 26.07 -8.96
C LEU A 703 1.01 26.65 -9.30
N ARG A 704 1.38 27.76 -8.64
CA ARG A 704 2.77 28.23 -8.69
C ARG A 704 3.66 27.17 -8.05
N GLY A 705 4.80 26.85 -8.65
CA GLY A 705 5.77 25.99 -8.01
C GLY A 705 6.56 26.70 -6.92
N SER A 706 7.25 25.96 -6.05
CA SER A 706 8.30 26.50 -5.19
C SER A 706 9.65 25.94 -5.63
N GLY A 707 10.54 26.81 -6.14
CA GLY A 707 11.92 26.43 -6.46
C GLY A 707 12.70 25.95 -5.23
N SER A 708 13.82 25.27 -5.44
CA SER A 708 14.63 24.72 -4.34
C SER A 708 15.13 25.82 -3.41
N GLY A 709 14.80 25.71 -2.12
CA GLY A 709 15.30 26.57 -1.04
C GLY A 709 16.78 26.35 -0.72
N ALA A 710 17.64 26.35 -1.73
CA ALA A 710 19.07 26.07 -1.62
C ALA A 710 19.83 27.23 -0.95
N THR A 711 20.91 26.87 -0.25
CA THR A 711 21.66 27.74 0.67
C THR A 711 22.18 29.02 0.01
N GLY A 712 21.69 30.17 0.48
CA GLY A 712 22.08 31.50 0.01
C GLY A 712 21.03 32.21 -0.84
N SER A 713 20.02 31.50 -1.34
CA SER A 713 18.82 32.13 -1.91
C SER A 713 17.80 32.51 -0.83
N LEU A 714 16.89 33.43 -1.16
CA LEU A 714 15.86 33.92 -0.23
C LEU A 714 14.66 32.97 -0.21
N ILE A 715 14.40 32.34 0.93
CA ILE A 715 13.29 31.40 1.11
C ILE A 715 12.09 32.16 1.69
N ALA A 716 10.91 31.98 1.09
CA ALA A 716 9.66 32.54 1.59
C ALA A 716 9.33 31.94 2.97
N ALA A 717 9.05 32.80 3.96
CA ALA A 717 8.78 32.39 5.34
C ALA A 717 7.30 32.08 5.63
N GLY A 718 6.44 32.19 4.61
CA GLY A 718 4.98 32.19 4.76
C GLY A 718 4.42 33.56 5.16
N GLY A 719 3.26 33.90 4.61
CA GLY A 719 2.54 35.14 4.94
C GLY A 719 3.19 36.46 4.47
N THR A 720 2.58 37.56 4.88
CA THR A 720 3.02 38.93 4.60
C THR A 720 3.29 39.72 5.87
N GLY A 721 4.24 40.65 5.83
CA GLY A 721 4.52 41.57 6.93
C GLY A 721 3.52 42.73 7.03
N GLU A 722 3.84 43.68 7.92
CA GLU A 722 3.04 44.85 8.25
C GLU A 722 2.78 45.80 7.06
N HIS A 723 3.53 45.66 5.96
CA HIS A 723 3.36 46.45 4.74
C HIS A 723 2.87 45.59 3.55
N GLY A 724 2.35 44.39 3.83
CA GLY A 724 1.77 43.49 2.82
C GLY A 724 2.81 42.85 1.90
N ARG A 725 4.10 42.93 2.23
CA ARG A 725 5.17 42.32 1.43
C ARG A 725 5.43 40.87 1.90
N PRO A 726 5.78 39.93 1.01
CA PRO A 726 6.11 38.57 1.41
C PRO A 726 7.20 38.55 2.47
N LEU A 727 7.01 37.74 3.52
CA LEU A 727 8.07 37.48 4.47
C LEU A 727 9.10 36.52 3.87
N VAL A 728 10.37 36.82 4.06
CA VAL A 728 11.51 35.96 3.75
C VAL A 728 12.31 35.69 5.01
N TYR A 729 12.93 34.52 5.09
CA TYR A 729 13.94 34.26 6.11
C TYR A 729 15.33 34.13 5.49
N ALA A 730 16.30 34.72 6.16
CA ALA A 730 17.71 34.63 5.81
C ALA A 730 18.51 34.05 6.99
N ILE A 731 19.47 33.18 6.69
CA ILE A 731 20.46 32.74 7.66
C ILE A 731 21.64 33.72 7.57
N VAL A 732 21.88 34.48 8.64
CA VAL A 732 23.04 35.37 8.76
C VAL A 732 23.97 34.88 9.85
N GLY A 733 25.25 35.22 9.78
CA GLY A 733 26.14 35.00 10.90
C GLY A 733 25.85 36.00 12.03
N ARG A 734 25.61 35.51 13.24
CA ARG A 734 25.73 36.30 14.47
C ARG A 734 26.59 35.58 15.50
N THR A 735 27.24 36.33 16.36
CA THR A 735 27.92 35.79 17.54
C THR A 735 26.93 35.55 18.68
N ALA A 736 27.36 34.92 19.77
CA ALA A 736 26.51 34.69 20.94
C ALA A 736 26.01 36.00 21.59
N SER A 737 26.81 37.08 21.53
CA SER A 737 26.40 38.44 21.92
C SER A 737 25.52 39.18 20.89
N GLY A 738 25.05 38.48 19.85
CA GLY A 738 24.13 38.99 18.83
C GLY A 738 24.77 39.89 17.77
N GLN A 739 26.09 40.11 17.80
CA GLN A 739 26.79 40.95 16.82
C GLN A 739 26.86 40.27 15.45
N PRO A 740 26.73 41.00 14.33
CA PRO A 740 26.83 40.41 12.99
C PRO A 740 28.25 39.92 12.70
N CYS A 741 28.37 38.76 12.07
CA CYS A 741 29.64 38.16 11.66
C CYS A 741 29.51 37.41 10.32
N SER A 742 30.64 37.16 9.67
CA SER A 742 30.68 36.37 8.43
C SER A 742 30.71 34.87 8.75
N LEU A 743 29.77 34.11 8.17
CA LEU A 743 29.85 32.65 8.17
C LEU A 743 31.03 32.20 7.30
N ALA A 744 31.66 31.08 7.66
CA ALA A 744 32.80 30.55 6.92
C ALA A 744 32.35 29.96 5.58
N SER A 745 32.70 30.63 4.47
CA SER A 745 32.49 30.11 3.13
C SER A 745 33.59 29.11 2.77
N THR A 746 33.20 27.86 2.50
CA THR A 746 34.02 26.92 1.71
C THR A 746 33.95 27.36 0.25
N GLY A 747 34.85 28.27 -0.13
CA GLY A 747 34.71 29.08 -1.34
C GLY A 747 34.85 28.32 -2.66
N ALA A 748 33.79 28.34 -3.46
CA ALA A 748 33.82 28.10 -4.92
C ALA A 748 33.60 29.42 -5.70
N GLY A 749 34.29 30.50 -5.28
CA GLY A 749 34.15 31.82 -5.87
C GLY A 749 34.90 31.95 -7.21
N THR A 750 34.17 32.02 -8.31
CA THR A 750 34.69 32.20 -9.68
C THR A 750 35.18 33.64 -9.94
N ALA A 751 36.13 34.13 -9.14
CA ALA A 751 36.57 35.53 -9.15
C ALA A 751 38.10 35.76 -9.21
N GLU A 752 38.97 34.80 -8.87
CA GLU A 752 40.45 35.00 -8.85
C GLU A 752 41.26 33.96 -9.68
N LEU A 753 40.88 33.71 -10.93
CA LEU A 753 41.74 33.00 -11.91
C LEU A 753 41.99 33.77 -13.22
N ALA A 754 41.59 35.05 -13.29
CA ALA A 754 41.77 35.90 -14.46
C ALA A 754 43.24 36.18 -14.89
N PRO A 755 44.24 36.37 -14.00
CA PRO A 755 45.59 36.72 -14.44
C PRO A 755 46.47 35.51 -14.82
N MET A 756 46.19 34.32 -14.28
CA MET A 756 47.06 33.13 -14.41
C MET A 756 46.99 32.50 -15.81
N ILE A 757 45.82 32.52 -16.46
CA ILE A 757 45.62 31.94 -17.79
C ILE A 757 46.37 32.72 -18.88
N LEU A 758 46.51 34.04 -18.72
CA LEU A 758 47.24 34.89 -19.67
C LEU A 758 48.76 34.65 -19.65
N ALA A 759 49.31 34.28 -18.48
CA ALA A 759 50.72 33.92 -18.35
C ALA A 759 51.04 32.58 -19.04
N ALA A 760 50.17 31.58 -18.91
CA ALA A 760 50.34 30.28 -19.56
C ALA A 760 50.32 30.38 -21.10
N LEU A 761 49.41 31.19 -21.67
CA LEU A 761 49.30 31.40 -23.12
C LEU A 761 50.51 32.11 -23.72
N LEU A 762 51.15 33.03 -23.00
CA LEU A 762 52.36 33.73 -23.47
C LEU A 762 53.62 32.86 -23.45
N ILE A 763 53.69 31.85 -22.58
CA ILE A 763 54.80 30.88 -22.57
C ILE A 763 54.60 29.81 -23.66
N GLY A 764 53.36 29.36 -23.88
CA GLY A 764 53.03 28.35 -24.91
C GLY A 764 53.41 28.76 -26.33
N PHE A 765 53.21 30.03 -26.71
CA PHE A 765 53.56 30.53 -28.05
C PHE A 765 55.07 30.74 -28.26
N GLY A 766 55.89 30.79 -27.20
CA GLY A 766 57.34 30.96 -27.33
C GLY A 766 58.08 29.74 -27.89
N CYS A 767 57.54 28.54 -27.72
CA CYS A 767 58.24 27.28 -28.00
C CYS A 767 57.94 26.66 -29.38
N ILE A 768 57.11 27.29 -30.21
CA ILE A 768 56.72 26.77 -31.56
C ILE A 768 57.43 27.52 -32.70
N ALA A 769 58.16 28.61 -32.41
CA ALA A 769 58.74 29.50 -33.41
C ALA A 769 60.20 29.20 -33.83
N THR A 770 60.81 28.10 -33.37
CA THR A 770 62.28 27.88 -33.48
C THR A 770 62.74 26.56 -34.13
N SER A 771 61.83 25.69 -34.59
CA SER A 771 62.17 24.34 -35.08
C SER A 771 61.95 24.08 -36.59
N THR A 772 61.57 25.08 -37.39
CA THR A 772 61.23 24.92 -38.82
C THR A 772 62.00 25.83 -39.79
N HIS A 773 63.32 26.00 -39.58
CA HIS A 773 64.21 26.55 -40.62
C HIS A 773 65.33 25.58 -41.01
N MET A 774 65.03 24.68 -41.94
CA MET A 774 66.07 24.05 -42.76
C MET A 774 66.77 25.10 -43.63
N ARG A 775 68.10 25.06 -43.73
CA ARG A 775 68.73 24.97 -45.06
C ARG A 775 70.16 24.41 -45.06
N VAL A 776 70.30 23.31 -45.80
CA VAL A 776 71.53 22.58 -46.12
C VAL A 776 72.61 23.47 -46.75
N ARG A 777 73.83 23.40 -46.21
CA ARG A 777 75.15 23.37 -46.91
C ARG A 777 76.26 23.30 -45.85
N ARG A 778 77.38 22.60 -46.06
CA ARG A 778 77.86 21.91 -47.27
C ARG A 778 78.65 20.66 -46.88
#